data_AF-A0A428SJY5-F1
#
_entry.id   AF-A0A428SJY5-F1
#
_cell.length_a   1.000
_cell.length_b   1.000
_cell.length_c   1.000
_cell.angle_alpha   90.00
_cell.angle_beta   90.00
_cell.angle_gamma   90.00
#
_symmetry.space_group_name_H-M   'P 1'
#
loop_
_entity.id
_entity.type
_entity.pdbx_description
1 polymer ?
#
loop_
_entity_poly.entity_id
_entity_poly.type
_entity_poly.pdbx_seq_one_letter_code
_entity_poly.pdbx_strand_id
1 'polypeptide(L)'
;MTISVFATGHQHTLSKHYGFASSILAWLRGSKNVTGERTFTGYRIHSEDTIGIDDFSEACQNALTALVRCDDATSEWTRASYHGILPIDVDVDSVCDTGCAQAISDWQSAVDTYCGDSKWANGAPAGVMGSFISYGINETCQTDKKTGKNCNDVILNFSDADTLDKMPNNELCSDCYIGRLKMMQASPYSYYKKELFYQDALKAAVSRCSLSNQATTGQDSPFPSESAEPVFCLSDVKHTIQPGDTCDSLAIKYSVSSAAIFIGNPDILDCNDMVQGVTICLPLQCKTYKLQASDSCISVFASTGLRPADLSFLNPWIHQLCGNIRSAQETLGSVICVTTPGGKYEHDVNNTSSDPAYSEYADKVVAPPKGASLAEKTTEKCGRWYTVQEGDNCAVVLVQHHISVPLFIAANPSVSRDNCTTDLIPGRTYCVGPTKKAFEPQTEIPPHWRFGCYAREADTTNRVVLTLDEVFHVEPMSIIACQSYCLSQSLYAFGLQNGDSCLCDSRLRMDSERIDDSNCNMHCNGNTTNVCGGKDAIEVFGCEELLRVEHASLGCFIKDDNKEVINGITDGDNVSSKEMWVEKCASICTVTMKADFFSLSEGSICTCGNEMVPGATKTSMAECNVGCNGRPSDACGGKGRAEVYTTKSKYVTSK
;
A
#
# COMPACT_ATOMS: atom_id res chain seq x y z
N MET A 1 71.10 10.58 -0.40
CA MET A 1 71.22 11.21 -1.74
C MET A 1 70.03 10.73 -2.55
N THR A 2 69.11 11.53 -3.06
CA THR A 2 68.91 12.99 -3.16
C THR A 2 67.55 13.05 -3.90
N ILE A 3 66.49 13.71 -3.39
CA ILE A 3 66.11 15.11 -3.73
C ILE A 3 65.73 15.20 -5.23
N SER A 4 64.56 15.66 -5.71
CA SER A 4 63.65 16.74 -5.26
C SER A 4 62.36 16.74 -6.11
N VAL A 5 61.16 17.12 -5.60
CA VAL A 5 60.52 18.49 -5.47
C VAL A 5 60.10 19.05 -6.86
N PHE A 6 58.85 19.44 -7.14
CA PHE A 6 58.01 20.57 -6.65
C PHE A 6 56.50 20.19 -6.72
N ALA A 7 55.59 20.46 -5.79
CA ALA A 7 55.17 21.70 -5.09
C ALA A 7 54.52 22.76 -6.01
N THR A 8 53.21 22.96 -5.87
CA THR A 8 52.55 24.26 -5.65
C THR A 8 51.04 24.03 -5.40
N GLY A 9 50.56 24.44 -4.24
CA GLY A 9 49.13 24.54 -3.95
C GLY A 9 48.55 25.87 -4.44
N HIS A 10 47.24 26.07 -4.26
CA HIS A 10 46.61 27.34 -3.90
C HIS A 10 45.21 27.04 -3.33
N GLN A 11 44.97 27.46 -2.08
CA GLN A 11 43.63 27.64 -1.53
C GLN A 11 43.03 28.92 -2.13
N HIS A 12 41.76 28.86 -2.53
CA HIS A 12 40.85 30.00 -2.45
C HIS A 12 39.46 29.50 -2.05
N THR A 13 39.00 30.02 -0.92
CA THR A 13 37.63 29.96 -0.42
C THR A 13 36.71 30.84 -1.28
N LEU A 14 35.51 30.35 -1.62
CA LEU A 14 34.29 31.15 -1.79
C LEU A 14 33.04 30.25 -1.91
N SER A 15 32.29 30.21 -0.80
CA SER A 15 30.81 30.25 -0.66
C SER A 15 29.89 29.43 -1.59
N LYS A 16 29.08 28.58 -0.93
CA LYS A 16 27.66 28.25 -1.17
C LYS A 16 27.18 28.22 -2.64
N HIS A 17 26.97 27.02 -3.17
CA HIS A 17 25.68 26.46 -3.58
C HIS A 17 25.93 25.17 -4.41
N TYR A 18 24.96 24.26 -4.37
CA TYR A 18 24.83 23.02 -5.15
C TYR A 18 25.58 21.79 -4.60
N GLY A 19 24.94 21.13 -3.62
CA GLY A 19 25.07 19.69 -3.45
C GLY A 19 24.36 19.00 -4.61
N PHE A 20 25.12 18.52 -5.59
CA PHE A 20 24.68 17.54 -6.61
C PHE A 20 25.85 16.86 -7.33
N ALA A 21 27.07 16.90 -6.77
CA ALA A 21 28.27 16.35 -7.41
C ALA A 21 29.06 15.33 -6.55
N SER A 22 28.51 14.88 -5.42
CA SER A 22 29.12 13.82 -4.58
C SER A 22 28.61 12.41 -4.92
N SER A 23 27.59 12.28 -5.76
CA SER A 23 27.00 10.99 -6.17
C SER A 23 27.79 10.23 -7.26
N ILE A 24 28.81 10.86 -7.87
CA ILE A 24 29.56 10.25 -8.98
C ILE A 24 30.88 9.60 -8.51
N LEU A 25 31.43 9.98 -7.34
CA LEU A 25 32.68 9.39 -6.84
C LEU A 25 32.51 8.03 -6.16
N ALA A 26 31.31 7.71 -5.63
CA ALA A 26 30.97 6.37 -5.17
C ALA A 26 30.75 5.36 -6.33
N TRP A 27 30.51 5.86 -7.54
CA TRP A 27 30.26 5.03 -8.74
C TRP A 27 31.52 4.75 -9.58
N LEU A 28 32.62 5.48 -9.35
CA LEU A 28 33.83 5.44 -10.20
C LEU A 28 35.00 4.61 -9.65
N ARG A 29 34.81 3.81 -8.60
CA ARG A 29 35.61 2.60 -8.40
C ARG A 29 34.83 1.37 -8.89
N GLY A 30 34.43 1.44 -10.15
CA GLY A 30 34.06 0.25 -10.91
C GLY A 30 35.21 -0.75 -10.89
N SER A 31 34.85 -2.02 -10.68
CA SER A 31 35.75 -3.15 -10.66
C SER A 31 36.72 -3.10 -11.84
N LYS A 32 38.01 -3.32 -11.57
CA LYS A 32 38.91 -3.76 -12.62
C LYS A 32 38.46 -5.17 -12.98
N ASN A 33 37.61 -5.29 -14.00
CA ASN A 33 37.14 -6.54 -14.57
C ASN A 33 38.28 -7.56 -14.69
N VAL A 34 38.19 -8.63 -13.89
CA VAL A 34 38.88 -9.89 -14.16
C VAL A 34 37.82 -10.80 -14.79
N THR A 35 38.10 -11.33 -15.98
CA THR A 35 37.23 -12.27 -16.70
C THR A 35 36.85 -13.46 -15.81
N GLY A 36 35.56 -13.59 -15.44
CA GLY A 36 35.02 -14.74 -14.69
C GLY A 36 33.91 -14.47 -13.65
N GLU A 37 33.56 -13.23 -13.33
CA GLU A 37 32.56 -12.94 -12.26
C GLU A 37 31.12 -13.33 -12.64
N ARG A 38 30.41 -13.94 -11.68
CA ARG A 38 28.96 -14.18 -11.73
C ARG A 38 28.21 -12.85 -11.66
N THR A 39 27.14 -12.68 -12.44
CA THR A 39 26.30 -11.47 -12.41
C THR A 39 25.14 -11.64 -11.43
N PHE A 40 25.16 -10.88 -10.33
CA PHE A 40 24.07 -10.85 -9.35
C PHE A 40 23.07 -9.72 -9.62
N THR A 41 21.78 -10.01 -9.47
CA THR A 41 20.70 -9.00 -9.44
C THR A 41 20.93 -8.03 -8.27
N GLY A 42 21.24 -8.61 -7.11
CA GLY A 42 21.55 -7.89 -5.87
C GLY A 42 20.30 -7.45 -5.11
N TYR A 43 20.50 -7.17 -3.82
CA TYR A 43 19.45 -6.77 -2.88
C TYR A 43 19.93 -5.60 -2.03
N ARG A 44 19.01 -4.98 -1.28
CA ARG A 44 19.34 -3.96 -0.29
C ARG A 44 19.07 -4.52 1.11
N ILE A 45 20.01 -4.33 2.03
CA ILE A 45 19.85 -4.74 3.44
C ILE A 45 18.79 -3.85 4.12
N HIS A 46 18.80 -2.55 3.80
CA HIS A 46 17.78 -1.59 4.24
C HIS A 46 17.15 -0.89 3.02
N SER A 47 15.88 -0.51 3.14
CA SER A 47 15.19 0.38 2.19
C SER A 47 14.84 1.71 2.84
N GLU A 48 14.38 2.65 2.02
CA GLU A 48 13.82 3.95 2.45
C GLU A 48 12.63 3.78 3.42
N ASP A 49 11.95 2.62 3.40
CA ASP A 49 10.82 2.30 4.29
C ASP A 49 11.27 1.65 5.62
N THR A 50 12.58 1.50 5.85
CA THR A 50 13.09 0.90 7.10
C THR A 50 12.76 1.80 8.28
N ILE A 51 12.06 1.28 9.28
CA ILE A 51 11.68 2.04 10.47
C ILE A 51 12.93 2.60 11.18
N GLY A 52 12.94 3.90 11.43
CA GLY A 52 14.05 4.60 12.10
C GLY A 52 15.22 4.95 11.18
N ILE A 53 15.12 4.74 9.87
CA ILE A 53 16.20 5.12 8.94
C ILE A 53 16.38 6.64 8.83
N ASP A 54 15.30 7.39 9.01
CA ASP A 54 15.28 8.85 8.98
C ASP A 54 16.07 9.48 10.14
N ASP A 55 16.36 8.72 11.21
CA ASP A 55 17.16 9.17 12.34
C ASP A 55 18.67 9.27 12.00
N PHE A 56 19.09 8.67 10.88
CA PHE A 56 20.48 8.72 10.41
C PHE A 56 20.72 9.91 9.48
N SER A 57 21.99 10.33 9.37
CA SER A 57 22.37 11.35 8.36
C SER A 57 22.10 10.84 6.94
N GLU A 58 21.78 11.76 6.01
CA GLU A 58 21.53 11.41 4.60
C GLU A 58 22.69 10.59 3.97
N ALA A 59 23.94 10.88 4.35
CA ALA A 59 25.10 10.11 3.90
C ALA A 59 25.09 8.67 4.43
N CYS A 60 24.69 8.47 5.69
CA CYS A 60 24.54 7.15 6.30
C CYS A 60 23.34 6.40 5.70
N GLN A 61 22.20 7.06 5.48
CA GLN A 61 21.04 6.47 4.83
C GLN A 61 21.42 5.90 3.46
N ASN A 62 22.10 6.69 2.63
CA ASN A 62 22.58 6.25 1.31
C ASN A 62 23.52 5.05 1.39
N ALA A 63 24.35 4.96 2.43
CA ALA A 63 25.22 3.82 2.66
C ALA A 63 24.43 2.56 3.07
N LEU A 64 23.47 2.72 4.00
CA LEU A 64 22.61 1.63 4.48
C LEU A 64 21.73 1.04 3.36
N THR A 65 21.24 1.89 2.45
CA THR A 65 20.38 1.48 1.32
C THR A 65 21.17 1.13 0.05
N ALA A 66 22.50 1.05 0.11
CA ALA A 66 23.32 0.69 -1.04
C ALA A 66 23.03 -0.74 -1.51
N LEU A 67 23.02 -0.95 -2.84
CA LEU A 67 22.78 -2.25 -3.45
C LEU A 67 23.97 -3.19 -3.20
N VAL A 68 23.71 -4.35 -2.60
CA VAL A 68 24.66 -5.44 -2.43
C VAL A 68 24.49 -6.44 -3.57
N ARG A 69 25.54 -6.66 -4.35
CA ARG A 69 25.57 -7.67 -5.42
C ARG A 69 26.12 -9.00 -4.91
N CYS A 70 25.24 -9.78 -4.30
CA CYS A 70 25.51 -11.14 -3.85
C CYS A 70 24.28 -12.03 -4.17
N ASP A 71 24.40 -13.34 -3.95
CA ASP A 71 23.28 -14.28 -3.98
C ASP A 71 22.14 -13.83 -3.05
N ASP A 72 20.91 -13.84 -3.57
CA ASP A 72 19.74 -13.30 -2.89
C ASP A 72 19.41 -14.05 -1.59
N ALA A 73 19.82 -15.32 -1.44
CA ALA A 73 19.63 -16.10 -0.22
C ALA A 73 20.30 -15.45 1.01
N THR A 74 21.38 -14.68 0.79
CA THR A 74 22.13 -14.03 1.87
C THR A 74 21.39 -12.82 2.45
N SER A 75 20.36 -12.30 1.78
CA SER A 75 19.58 -11.15 2.25
C SER A 75 18.81 -11.42 3.55
N GLU A 76 18.51 -12.68 3.84
CA GLU A 76 17.79 -13.09 5.06
C GLU A 76 18.71 -13.33 6.26
N TRP A 77 20.04 -13.29 6.07
CA TRP A 77 21.03 -13.62 7.10
C TRP A 77 21.33 -12.45 8.03
N THR A 78 20.28 -11.74 8.46
CA THR A 78 20.36 -10.51 9.25
C THR A 78 20.32 -10.74 10.76
N ARG A 79 20.39 -12.01 11.19
CA ARG A 79 20.40 -12.44 12.60
C ARG A 79 21.31 -13.65 12.79
N ALA A 80 21.80 -13.84 14.03
CA ALA A 80 22.59 -15.01 14.40
C ALA A 80 21.83 -16.30 14.07
N SER A 81 22.39 -17.12 13.17
CA SER A 81 21.85 -18.39 12.71
C SER A 81 23.01 -19.33 12.33
N TYR A 82 22.75 -20.63 12.26
CA TYR A 82 23.70 -21.62 11.74
C TYR A 82 23.33 -22.00 10.30
N HIS A 83 24.20 -21.68 9.34
CA HIS A 83 23.95 -21.81 7.89
C HIS A 83 24.53 -23.13 7.35
N GLY A 84 24.12 -24.25 7.96
CA GLY A 84 24.61 -25.60 7.65
C GLY A 84 24.28 -26.04 6.21
N ILE A 85 23.16 -26.74 6.01
CA ILE A 85 22.69 -27.10 4.67
C ILE A 85 21.97 -25.91 4.08
N LEU A 86 22.41 -25.42 2.93
CA LEU A 86 21.64 -24.43 2.19
C LEU A 86 20.42 -25.10 1.52
N PRO A 87 19.31 -24.37 1.30
CA PRO A 87 18.19 -24.86 0.50
C PRO A 87 18.65 -25.43 -0.86
N ILE A 88 17.94 -26.43 -1.37
CA ILE A 88 18.36 -27.20 -2.57
C ILE A 88 18.50 -26.34 -3.84
N ASP A 89 17.82 -25.19 -3.85
CA ASP A 89 17.81 -24.20 -4.91
C ASP A 89 18.94 -23.16 -4.79
N VAL A 90 19.66 -23.12 -3.67
CA VAL A 90 20.77 -22.19 -3.44
C VAL A 90 22.09 -22.85 -3.85
N ASP A 91 22.79 -22.22 -4.79
CA ASP A 91 24.12 -22.66 -5.21
C ASP A 91 25.17 -22.18 -4.20
N VAL A 92 25.88 -23.13 -3.56
CA VAL A 92 26.96 -22.79 -2.61
C VAL A 92 28.04 -21.95 -3.31
N ASP A 93 28.30 -22.19 -4.60
CA ASP A 93 29.33 -21.46 -5.35
C ASP A 93 28.91 -20.01 -5.65
N SER A 94 27.62 -19.66 -5.67
CA SER A 94 27.20 -18.26 -5.79
C SER A 94 27.35 -17.50 -4.48
N VAL A 95 27.03 -18.13 -3.35
CA VAL A 95 27.28 -17.57 -2.02
C VAL A 95 28.78 -17.36 -1.78
N CYS A 96 29.59 -18.33 -2.20
CA CYS A 96 31.04 -18.33 -2.02
C CYS A 96 31.81 -17.62 -3.13
N ASP A 97 31.12 -16.94 -4.03
CA ASP A 97 31.72 -16.08 -5.03
C ASP A 97 32.49 -14.94 -4.36
N THR A 98 33.72 -14.69 -4.81
CA THR A 98 34.57 -13.63 -4.24
C THR A 98 33.96 -12.24 -4.41
N GLY A 99 33.17 -12.03 -5.47
CA GLY A 99 32.44 -10.80 -5.73
C GLY A 99 31.31 -10.58 -4.72
N CYS A 100 30.60 -11.64 -4.31
CA CYS A 100 29.62 -11.55 -3.23
C CYS A 100 30.27 -11.09 -1.91
N ALA A 101 31.34 -11.77 -1.48
CA ALA A 101 32.04 -11.42 -0.24
C ALA A 101 32.60 -9.99 -0.27
N GLN A 102 33.12 -9.57 -1.43
CA GLN A 102 33.59 -8.20 -1.63
C GLN A 102 32.45 -7.18 -1.58
N ALA A 103 31.29 -7.46 -2.17
CA ALA A 103 30.14 -6.57 -2.15
C ALA A 103 29.63 -6.28 -0.73
N ILE A 104 29.59 -7.30 0.13
CA ILE A 104 29.24 -7.13 1.55
C ILE A 104 30.31 -6.34 2.29
N SER A 105 31.59 -6.64 2.06
CA SER A 105 32.72 -5.90 2.66
C SER A 105 32.70 -4.41 2.27
N ASP A 106 32.41 -4.11 1.00
CA ASP A 106 32.28 -2.75 0.50
C ASP A 106 31.09 -2.02 1.13
N TRP A 107 29.95 -2.71 1.30
CA TRP A 107 28.78 -2.16 2.00
C TRP A 107 29.12 -1.84 3.46
N GLN A 108 29.74 -2.78 4.18
CA GLN A 108 30.14 -2.57 5.58
C GLN A 108 31.10 -1.39 5.72
N SER A 109 32.09 -1.30 4.85
CA SER A 109 33.06 -0.19 4.81
C SER A 109 32.37 1.16 4.56
N ALA A 110 31.38 1.20 3.67
CA ALA A 110 30.59 2.40 3.44
C ALA A 110 29.78 2.79 4.69
N VAL A 111 29.10 1.83 5.31
CA VAL A 111 28.32 2.07 6.53
C VAL A 111 29.22 2.53 7.67
N ASP A 112 30.36 1.88 7.92
CA ASP A 112 31.31 2.30 8.96
C ASP A 112 31.82 3.73 8.71
N THR A 113 32.08 4.07 7.44
CA THR A 113 32.57 5.41 7.05
C THR A 113 31.53 6.50 7.25
N TYR A 114 30.28 6.26 6.85
CA TYR A 114 29.24 7.29 6.79
C TYR A 114 28.31 7.32 8.00
N CYS A 115 28.17 6.20 8.70
CA CYS A 115 27.34 6.08 9.90
C CYS A 115 28.16 6.21 11.19
N GLY A 116 29.45 5.83 11.19
CA GLY A 116 30.29 5.85 12.39
C GLY A 116 29.66 5.07 13.55
N ASP A 117 29.63 5.67 14.74
CA ASP A 117 29.04 5.07 15.95
C ASP A 117 27.51 5.19 16.05
N SER A 118 26.83 5.56 14.96
CA SER A 118 25.36 5.68 14.95
C SER A 118 24.69 4.34 15.24
N LYS A 119 23.55 4.40 15.95
CA LYS A 119 22.81 3.23 16.42
C LYS A 119 21.34 3.36 16.09
N TRP A 120 20.72 2.21 15.84
CA TRP A 120 19.27 2.07 15.80
C TRP A 120 18.66 2.32 17.18
N ALA A 121 17.36 2.56 17.24
CA ALA A 121 16.62 2.83 18.48
C ALA A 121 16.79 1.72 19.55
N ASN A 122 16.96 0.46 19.12
CA ASN A 122 17.24 -0.68 19.98
C ASN A 122 18.70 -0.76 20.48
N GLY A 123 19.52 0.27 20.21
CA GLY A 123 20.93 0.36 20.60
C GLY A 123 21.90 -0.42 19.73
N ALA A 124 21.43 -1.08 18.65
CA ALA A 124 22.27 -1.84 17.75
C ALA A 124 23.11 -0.91 16.83
N PRO A 125 24.37 -1.24 16.53
CA PRO A 125 25.17 -0.49 15.55
C PRO A 125 24.52 -0.47 14.16
N ALA A 126 24.67 0.63 13.41
CA ALA A 126 24.06 0.80 12.09
C ALA A 126 24.35 -0.38 11.13
N GLY A 127 25.61 -0.84 11.07
CA GLY A 127 26.05 -1.91 10.17
C GLY A 127 25.86 -3.35 10.66
N VAL A 128 25.19 -3.56 11.81
CA VAL A 128 25.11 -4.88 12.46
C VAL A 128 24.56 -5.98 11.55
N MET A 129 23.60 -5.67 10.68
CA MET A 129 23.01 -6.64 9.76
C MET A 129 24.01 -7.13 8.71
N GLY A 130 24.82 -6.24 8.15
CA GLY A 130 25.89 -6.62 7.23
C GLY A 130 26.94 -7.52 7.90
N SER A 131 27.16 -7.36 9.20
CA SER A 131 28.05 -8.24 9.97
C SER A 131 27.51 -9.66 10.15
N PHE A 132 26.20 -9.84 10.33
CA PHE A 132 25.59 -11.17 10.31
C PHE A 132 25.73 -11.84 8.95
N ILE A 133 25.46 -11.11 7.86
CA ILE A 133 25.57 -11.64 6.50
C ILE A 133 27.01 -12.03 6.18
N SER A 134 27.97 -11.14 6.47
CA SER A 134 29.41 -11.39 6.30
C SER A 134 29.88 -12.60 7.08
N TYR A 135 29.41 -12.77 8.32
CA TYR A 135 29.68 -13.96 9.11
C TYR A 135 29.08 -15.23 8.48
N GLY A 136 27.81 -15.18 8.05
CA GLY A 136 27.12 -16.31 7.40
C GLY A 136 27.80 -16.77 6.11
N ILE A 137 28.32 -15.83 5.30
CA ILE A 137 29.11 -16.15 4.10
C ILE A 137 30.41 -16.86 4.50
N ASN A 138 31.18 -16.29 5.43
CA ASN A 138 32.43 -16.91 5.90
C ASN A 138 32.20 -18.29 6.52
N GLU A 139 31.08 -18.47 7.21
CA GLU A 139 30.62 -19.76 7.71
C GLU A 139 30.40 -20.72 6.53
N THR A 140 29.47 -20.39 5.64
CA THR A 140 29.09 -21.25 4.52
C THR A 140 30.26 -21.66 3.63
N CYS A 141 31.23 -20.76 3.44
CA CYS A 141 32.36 -20.92 2.52
C CYS A 141 33.61 -21.54 3.13
N GLN A 142 33.51 -22.07 4.35
CA GLN A 142 34.61 -22.80 4.97
C GLN A 142 34.92 -24.08 4.18
N THR A 143 36.21 -24.34 3.93
CA THR A 143 36.67 -25.55 3.24
C THR A 143 37.65 -26.36 4.10
N ASP A 144 37.65 -27.67 3.88
CA ASP A 144 38.60 -28.59 4.48
C ASP A 144 40.01 -28.31 3.94
N LYS A 145 40.95 -28.01 4.83
CA LYS A 145 42.30 -27.58 4.43
C LYS A 145 43.11 -28.63 3.67
N LYS A 146 42.74 -29.92 3.77
CA LYS A 146 43.48 -31.03 3.15
C LYS A 146 42.88 -31.40 1.80
N THR A 147 41.56 -31.44 1.71
CA THR A 147 40.83 -31.95 0.55
C THR A 147 40.24 -30.84 -0.31
N GLY A 148 40.12 -29.61 0.21
CA GLY A 148 39.47 -28.48 -0.46
C GLY A 148 37.95 -28.61 -0.55
N LYS A 149 37.36 -29.64 0.04
CA LYS A 149 35.91 -29.85 0.04
C LYS A 149 35.20 -28.82 0.92
N ASN A 150 33.97 -28.46 0.57
CA ASN A 150 33.15 -27.61 1.41
C ASN A 150 32.89 -28.27 2.77
N CYS A 151 33.03 -27.51 3.85
CA CYS A 151 32.92 -28.05 5.21
C CYS A 151 31.50 -28.43 5.61
N ASN A 152 30.47 -27.80 5.04
CA ASN A 152 29.09 -28.24 5.25
C ASN A 152 28.94 -29.66 4.72
N ASP A 153 29.39 -29.97 3.51
CA ASP A 153 29.33 -31.33 2.95
C ASP A 153 30.11 -32.36 3.77
N VAL A 154 31.25 -31.97 4.34
CA VAL A 154 32.05 -32.84 5.21
C VAL A 154 31.30 -33.14 6.50
N ILE A 155 30.76 -32.11 7.17
CA ILE A 155 30.05 -32.24 8.45
C ILE A 155 28.74 -33.03 8.26
N LEU A 156 28.07 -32.87 7.12
CA LEU A 156 26.83 -33.60 6.81
C LEU A 156 27.02 -35.11 6.66
N ASN A 157 28.23 -35.56 6.36
CA ASN A 157 28.55 -36.97 6.24
C ASN A 157 29.06 -37.59 7.55
N PHE A 158 28.97 -36.87 8.66
CA PHE A 158 29.29 -37.43 9.97
C PHE A 158 28.26 -38.46 10.40
N SER A 159 28.72 -39.42 11.21
CA SER A 159 27.84 -40.43 11.79
C SER A 159 26.82 -39.82 12.76
N ASP A 160 25.59 -40.33 12.71
CA ASP A 160 24.56 -39.97 13.70
C ASP A 160 24.99 -40.46 15.09
N ALA A 161 25.14 -39.53 16.03
CA ALA A 161 25.49 -39.82 17.40
C ALA A 161 24.50 -39.17 18.37
N ASP A 162 23.80 -39.98 19.18
CA ASP A 162 22.80 -39.47 20.15
C ASP A 162 23.38 -38.51 21.20
N THR A 163 24.70 -38.54 21.41
CA THR A 163 25.40 -37.73 22.42
C THR A 163 26.82 -37.40 21.94
N LEU A 164 27.36 -36.25 22.36
CA LEU A 164 28.73 -35.82 22.02
C LEU A 164 29.82 -36.84 22.39
N ASP A 165 29.62 -37.60 23.47
CA ASP A 165 30.58 -38.63 23.91
C ASP A 165 30.68 -39.81 22.93
N LYS A 166 29.60 -40.10 22.20
CA LYS A 166 29.57 -41.17 21.19
C LYS A 166 30.09 -40.73 19.82
N MET A 167 30.27 -39.43 19.58
CA MET A 167 30.77 -38.92 18.32
C MET A 167 32.20 -39.42 18.06
N PRO A 168 32.55 -39.93 16.87
CA PRO A 168 33.90 -40.38 16.55
C PRO A 168 34.95 -39.27 16.64
N ASN A 169 36.16 -39.60 17.15
CA ASN A 169 37.26 -38.63 17.28
C ASN A 169 37.70 -38.03 15.93
N ASN A 170 37.64 -38.78 14.83
CA ASN A 170 38.00 -38.27 13.50
C ASN A 170 37.01 -37.21 12.98
N GLU A 171 35.75 -37.27 13.41
CA GLU A 171 34.70 -36.31 13.04
C GLU A 171 34.76 -35.09 13.96
N LEU A 172 34.77 -35.32 15.29
CA LEU A 172 34.92 -34.27 16.31
C LEU A 172 36.21 -33.46 16.09
N CYS A 173 37.31 -34.15 15.76
CA CYS A 173 38.61 -33.53 15.52
C CYS A 173 38.89 -33.21 14.05
N SER A 174 37.87 -33.24 13.19
CA SER A 174 38.04 -32.84 11.79
C SER A 174 38.41 -31.36 11.68
N ASP A 175 39.18 -31.01 10.65
CA ASP A 175 39.59 -29.63 10.40
C ASP A 175 38.37 -28.73 10.15
N CYS A 176 37.33 -29.26 9.50
CA CYS A 176 36.07 -28.57 9.27
C CYS A 176 35.29 -28.28 10.57
N TYR A 177 35.05 -29.29 11.39
CA TYR A 177 34.21 -29.12 12.58
C TYR A 177 34.90 -28.29 13.65
N ILE A 178 36.19 -28.53 13.92
CA ILE A 178 36.99 -27.67 14.81
C ILE A 178 37.01 -26.23 14.28
N GLY A 179 37.24 -26.04 12.98
CA GLY A 179 37.28 -24.72 12.37
C GLY A 179 35.94 -23.98 12.55
N ARG A 180 34.82 -24.67 12.34
CA ARG A 180 33.47 -24.15 12.52
C ARG A 180 33.24 -23.72 13.97
N LEU A 181 33.51 -24.60 14.93
CA LEU A 181 33.31 -24.32 16.36
C LEU A 181 34.17 -23.14 16.84
N LYS A 182 35.41 -23.03 16.37
CA LYS A 182 36.29 -21.89 16.71
C LYS A 182 35.80 -20.58 16.09
N MET A 183 35.37 -20.62 14.83
CA MET A 183 34.84 -19.45 14.14
C MET A 183 33.55 -18.94 14.80
N MET A 184 32.66 -19.86 15.16
CA MET A 184 31.46 -19.57 15.95
C MET A 184 31.83 -18.95 17.31
N GLN A 185 32.74 -19.58 18.07
CA GLN A 185 33.18 -19.09 19.37
C GLN A 185 33.80 -17.67 19.31
N ALA A 186 34.55 -17.37 18.24
CA ALA A 186 35.25 -16.11 18.08
C ALA A 186 34.38 -14.94 17.62
N SER A 187 33.15 -15.19 17.16
CA SER A 187 32.28 -14.17 16.56
C SER A 187 31.07 -13.86 17.44
N PRO A 188 30.77 -12.57 17.71
CA PRO A 188 29.54 -12.16 18.39
C PRO A 188 28.29 -12.33 17.51
N TYR A 189 28.48 -12.54 16.20
CA TYR A 189 27.41 -12.70 15.21
C TYR A 189 26.99 -14.17 15.00
N SER A 190 27.66 -15.10 15.68
CA SER A 190 27.40 -16.53 15.53
C SER A 190 26.25 -17.02 16.39
N TYR A 191 25.76 -18.22 16.06
CA TYR A 191 24.74 -18.92 16.85
C TYR A 191 25.31 -19.57 18.15
N TYR A 192 26.59 -19.40 18.46
CA TYR A 192 27.32 -20.16 19.48
C TYR A 192 26.76 -20.05 20.91
N LYS A 193 26.26 -18.87 21.30
CA LYS A 193 25.67 -18.65 22.63
C LYS A 193 24.16 -18.90 22.68
N LYS A 194 23.52 -19.04 21.52
CA LYS A 194 22.08 -19.34 21.41
C LYS A 194 21.81 -20.82 21.65
N GLU A 195 22.77 -21.68 21.35
CA GLU A 195 22.66 -23.13 21.51
C GLU A 195 23.87 -23.67 22.31
N LEU A 196 23.60 -24.19 23.51
CA LEU A 196 24.63 -24.68 24.44
C LEU A 196 25.41 -25.86 23.87
N PHE A 197 24.82 -26.63 22.96
CA PHE A 197 25.48 -27.76 22.30
C PHE A 197 26.83 -27.38 21.68
N TYR A 198 26.95 -26.22 21.01
CA TYR A 198 28.22 -25.83 20.36
C TYR A 198 29.33 -25.49 21.37
N GLN A 199 28.95 -24.97 22.54
CA GLN A 199 29.88 -24.75 23.64
C GLN A 199 30.42 -26.06 24.17
N ASP A 200 29.54 -27.04 24.38
CA ASP A 200 29.92 -28.35 24.87
C ASP A 200 30.70 -29.15 23.82
N ALA A 201 30.35 -29.02 22.54
CA ALA A 201 31.11 -29.59 21.43
C ALA A 201 32.55 -29.05 21.37
N LEU A 202 32.74 -27.73 21.56
CA LEU A 202 34.09 -27.16 21.58
C LEU A 202 34.86 -27.59 22.84
N LYS A 203 34.22 -27.67 24.02
CA LYS A 203 34.86 -28.23 25.23
C LYS A 203 35.29 -29.68 25.01
N ALA A 204 34.43 -30.50 24.42
CA ALA A 204 34.73 -31.88 24.07
C ALA A 204 35.92 -31.95 23.11
N ALA A 205 35.93 -31.13 22.05
CA ALA A 205 37.05 -31.02 21.11
C ALA A 205 38.35 -30.57 21.80
N VAL A 206 38.31 -29.62 22.75
CA VAL A 206 39.51 -29.20 23.51
C VAL A 206 40.08 -30.33 24.35
N SER A 207 39.22 -31.20 24.90
CA SER A 207 39.67 -32.32 25.71
C SER A 207 40.18 -33.52 24.89
N ARG A 208 39.58 -33.77 23.71
CA ARG A 208 39.81 -34.97 22.90
C ARG A 208 40.70 -34.73 21.68
N CYS A 209 40.80 -33.50 21.21
CA CYS A 209 41.61 -33.07 20.08
C CYS A 209 42.79 -32.22 20.59
N SER A 210 43.92 -32.24 19.88
CA SER A 210 45.13 -31.50 20.27
C SER A 210 44.99 -29.97 20.16
N LEU A 211 44.10 -29.37 20.95
CA LEU A 211 43.68 -27.96 20.90
C LEU A 211 44.06 -27.21 22.19
N SER A 212 45.34 -27.26 22.56
CA SER A 212 45.83 -26.63 23.78
C SER A 212 45.49 -25.12 23.83
N ASN A 213 45.00 -24.66 24.98
CA ASN A 213 44.67 -23.25 25.29
C ASN A 213 43.56 -22.61 24.42
N GLN A 214 42.72 -23.40 23.75
CA GLN A 214 41.57 -22.85 23.03
C GLN A 214 40.47 -22.40 24.02
N ALA A 215 40.05 -21.13 23.90
CA ALA A 215 38.92 -20.61 24.66
C ALA A 215 37.60 -21.27 24.20
N THR A 216 36.72 -21.54 25.16
CA THR A 216 35.40 -22.16 24.94
C THR A 216 34.24 -21.21 25.27
N THR A 217 34.52 -20.02 25.80
CA THR A 217 33.52 -18.99 26.07
C THR A 217 33.29 -18.16 24.81
N GLY A 218 32.03 -18.04 24.36
CA GLY A 218 31.67 -17.22 23.21
C GLY A 218 31.67 -15.73 23.49
N GLN A 219 31.81 -14.93 22.44
CA GLN A 219 31.65 -13.47 22.48
C GLN A 219 30.20 -13.07 22.79
N ASP A 220 30.02 -11.96 23.51
CA ASP A 220 28.69 -11.43 23.82
C ASP A 220 27.97 -10.91 22.57
N SER A 221 26.64 -10.93 22.62
CA SER A 221 25.79 -10.41 21.54
C SER A 221 26.13 -8.95 21.23
N PRO A 222 26.11 -8.54 19.95
CA PRO A 222 26.29 -7.13 19.57
C PRO A 222 25.08 -6.26 19.98
N PHE A 223 23.96 -6.89 20.33
CA PHE A 223 22.78 -6.21 20.86
C PHE A 223 22.89 -6.01 22.38
N PRO A 224 22.37 -4.90 22.92
CA PRO A 224 22.18 -4.75 24.36
C PRO A 224 21.41 -5.94 24.92
N SER A 225 21.66 -6.29 26.20
CA SER A 225 20.83 -7.28 26.88
C SER A 225 19.37 -6.80 26.83
N GLU A 226 18.53 -7.56 26.13
CA GLU A 226 17.10 -7.29 26.05
C GLU A 226 16.56 -7.21 27.48
N SER A 227 15.90 -6.10 27.83
CA SER A 227 15.17 -6.04 29.09
C SER A 227 14.08 -7.09 29.00
N ALA A 228 14.01 -8.02 29.95
CA ALA A 228 12.95 -9.01 30.00
C ALA A 228 11.59 -8.29 30.08
N GLU A 229 10.96 -8.09 28.92
CA GLU A 229 9.56 -7.69 28.89
C GLU A 229 8.75 -8.81 29.56
N PRO A 230 7.72 -8.47 30.35
CA PRO A 230 6.90 -9.49 30.98
C PRO A 230 6.25 -10.35 29.90
N VAL A 231 6.49 -11.66 29.96
CA VAL A 231 5.91 -12.64 29.03
C VAL A 231 4.39 -12.48 28.99
N PHE A 232 3.90 -11.93 27.89
CA PHE A 232 2.48 -11.70 27.65
C PHE A 232 1.80 -13.02 27.27
N CYS A 233 0.81 -13.45 28.05
CA CYS A 233 0.07 -14.68 27.80
C CYS A 233 -1.37 -14.36 27.44
N LEU A 234 -1.69 -14.31 26.15
CA LEU A 234 -2.98 -13.84 25.64
C LEU A 234 -4.20 -14.60 26.20
N SER A 235 -4.05 -15.88 26.52
CA SER A 235 -5.14 -16.69 27.10
C SER A 235 -5.30 -16.50 28.61
N ASP A 236 -4.32 -15.87 29.27
CA ASP A 236 -4.08 -15.90 30.72
C ASP A 236 -3.94 -17.31 31.33
N VAL A 237 -3.93 -18.36 30.50
CA VAL A 237 -3.79 -19.75 30.95
C VAL A 237 -2.31 -20.12 30.91
N LYS A 238 -1.76 -20.39 32.09
CA LYS A 238 -0.38 -20.84 32.26
C LYS A 238 -0.34 -22.28 32.78
N HIS A 239 0.69 -23.01 32.39
CA HIS A 239 0.93 -24.37 32.88
C HIS A 239 2.40 -24.53 33.27
N THR A 240 2.65 -25.10 34.44
CA THR A 240 4.01 -25.46 34.85
C THR A 240 4.28 -26.91 34.48
N ILE A 241 5.28 -27.14 33.62
CA ILE A 241 5.60 -28.44 33.04
C ILE A 241 5.88 -29.48 34.14
N GLN A 242 5.18 -30.59 34.05
CA GLN A 242 5.26 -31.76 34.93
C GLN A 242 5.93 -32.94 34.22
N PRO A 243 6.42 -33.95 34.96
CA PRO A 243 6.97 -35.17 34.37
C PRO A 243 5.97 -35.86 33.43
N GLY A 244 6.39 -36.11 32.18
CA GLY A 244 5.58 -36.78 31.16
C GLY A 244 4.63 -35.86 30.38
N ASP A 245 4.67 -34.56 30.61
CA ASP A 245 4.00 -33.59 29.73
C ASP A 245 4.66 -33.60 28.35
N THR A 246 3.85 -33.49 27.31
CA THR A 246 4.24 -33.27 25.91
C THR A 246 3.34 -32.20 25.31
N CYS A 247 3.73 -31.57 24.21
CA CYS A 247 2.83 -30.63 23.51
C CYS A 247 1.48 -31.30 23.20
N ASP A 248 1.47 -32.58 22.80
CA ASP A 248 0.25 -33.33 22.51
C ASP A 248 -0.60 -33.62 23.74
N SER A 249 0.01 -34.01 24.86
CA SER A 249 -0.75 -34.29 26.08
C SER A 249 -1.38 -33.02 26.64
N LEU A 250 -0.66 -31.90 26.58
CA LEU A 250 -1.16 -30.58 26.96
C LEU A 250 -2.20 -30.06 25.96
N ALA A 251 -1.99 -30.24 24.67
CA ALA A 251 -2.93 -29.85 23.63
C ALA A 251 -4.29 -30.54 23.77
N ILE A 252 -4.29 -31.84 24.08
CA ILE A 252 -5.51 -32.60 24.37
C ILE A 252 -6.15 -32.08 25.66
N LYS A 253 -5.37 -31.93 26.73
CA LYS A 253 -5.85 -31.50 28.06
C LYS A 253 -6.50 -30.12 28.01
N TYR A 254 -5.89 -29.17 27.32
CA TYR A 254 -6.32 -27.78 27.29
C TYR A 254 -7.13 -27.44 26.04
N SER A 255 -7.37 -28.39 25.14
CA SER A 255 -8.08 -28.18 23.87
C SER A 255 -7.44 -27.07 23.03
N VAL A 256 -6.16 -27.24 22.70
CA VAL A 256 -5.37 -26.29 21.91
C VAL A 256 -4.54 -27.01 20.83
N SER A 257 -3.83 -26.29 19.97
CA SER A 257 -2.89 -26.90 19.02
C SER A 257 -1.53 -27.16 19.67
N SER A 258 -0.94 -28.34 19.41
CA SER A 258 0.42 -28.70 19.85
C SER A 258 1.46 -27.73 19.32
N ALA A 259 1.39 -27.41 18.01
CA ALA A 259 2.31 -26.49 17.37
C ALA A 259 2.21 -25.07 17.94
N ALA A 260 1.01 -24.63 18.32
CA ALA A 260 0.83 -23.32 18.94
C ALA A 260 1.42 -23.25 20.35
N ILE A 261 1.45 -24.37 21.10
CA ILE A 261 2.22 -24.45 22.35
C ILE A 261 3.71 -24.31 22.06
N PHE A 262 4.24 -25.07 21.09
CA PHE A 262 5.66 -25.01 20.72
C PHE A 262 6.08 -23.59 20.29
N ILE A 263 5.37 -23.01 19.32
CA ILE A 263 5.68 -21.70 18.74
C ILE A 263 5.53 -20.57 19.77
N GLY A 264 4.53 -20.67 20.65
CA GLY A 264 4.26 -19.66 21.67
C GLY A 264 5.22 -19.69 22.87
N ASN A 265 6.09 -20.70 22.97
CA ASN A 265 6.99 -20.89 24.11
C ASN A 265 8.40 -21.23 23.59
N PRO A 266 9.25 -20.21 23.33
CA PRO A 266 10.53 -20.39 22.65
C PRO A 266 11.54 -21.27 23.42
N ASP A 267 11.31 -21.50 24.72
CA ASP A 267 12.13 -22.39 25.54
C ASP A 267 11.83 -23.88 25.30
N ILE A 268 10.76 -24.22 24.57
CA ILE A 268 10.46 -25.59 24.16
C ILE A 268 11.28 -25.92 22.90
N LEU A 269 12.27 -26.80 23.06
CA LEU A 269 13.11 -27.28 21.95
C LEU A 269 12.60 -28.59 21.34
N ASP A 270 11.94 -29.43 22.15
CA ASP A 270 11.31 -30.68 21.73
C ASP A 270 9.95 -30.84 22.44
N CYS A 271 8.90 -31.05 21.66
CA CYS A 271 7.55 -31.26 22.16
C CYS A 271 7.38 -32.56 22.97
N ASN A 272 8.31 -33.51 22.88
CA ASN A 272 8.28 -34.79 23.59
C ASN A 272 9.22 -34.83 24.80
N ASP A 273 10.13 -33.86 24.94
CA ASP A 273 11.09 -33.78 26.05
C ASP A 273 11.19 -32.34 26.59
N MET A 274 10.15 -31.93 27.32
CA MET A 274 10.06 -30.58 27.88
C MET A 274 10.70 -30.49 29.27
N VAL A 275 11.40 -29.38 29.54
CA VAL A 275 12.10 -29.13 30.82
C VAL A 275 11.10 -28.94 31.96
N GLN A 276 11.20 -29.78 32.99
CA GLN A 276 10.30 -29.76 34.15
C GLN A 276 10.45 -28.47 34.97
N GLY A 277 9.33 -27.98 35.52
CA GLY A 277 9.29 -26.78 36.37
C GLY A 277 9.26 -25.45 35.61
N VAL A 278 9.42 -25.47 34.28
CA VAL A 278 9.26 -24.28 33.43
C VAL A 278 7.76 -23.96 33.27
N THR A 279 7.41 -22.68 33.39
CA THR A 279 6.02 -22.23 33.21
C THR A 279 5.83 -21.70 31.80
N ILE A 280 4.88 -22.30 31.08
CA ILE A 280 4.56 -21.98 29.68
C ILE A 280 3.19 -21.30 29.59
N CYS A 281 3.03 -20.46 28.56
CA CYS A 281 1.74 -19.90 28.19
C CYS A 281 1.00 -20.84 27.24
N LEU A 282 -0.26 -21.12 27.51
CA LEU A 282 -1.10 -21.92 26.63
C LEU A 282 -1.84 -21.01 25.64
N PRO A 283 -1.99 -21.38 24.37
CA PRO A 283 -2.71 -20.57 23.39
C PRO A 283 -4.23 -20.64 23.62
N LEU A 284 -5.00 -19.88 22.83
CA LEU A 284 -6.46 -19.88 22.91
C LEU A 284 -7.05 -21.25 22.52
N GLN A 285 -8.14 -21.65 23.20
CA GLN A 285 -8.75 -22.96 23.01
C GLN A 285 -9.49 -23.11 21.68
N CYS A 286 -9.48 -24.29 21.10
CA CYS A 286 -10.17 -24.64 19.87
C CYS A 286 -10.73 -26.06 19.97
N LYS A 287 -11.73 -26.41 19.15
CA LYS A 287 -11.98 -27.82 18.84
C LYS A 287 -10.76 -28.38 18.12
N THR A 288 -10.28 -29.51 18.57
CA THR A 288 -9.06 -30.13 18.09
C THR A 288 -9.35 -31.38 17.26
N TYR A 289 -8.40 -31.72 16.39
CA TYR A 289 -8.31 -33.01 15.71
C TYR A 289 -6.90 -33.57 15.92
N LYS A 290 -6.81 -34.85 16.30
CA LYS A 290 -5.53 -35.54 16.49
C LYS A 290 -5.17 -36.30 15.22
N LEU A 291 -4.14 -35.83 14.52
CA LEU A 291 -3.62 -36.42 13.30
C LEU A 291 -3.13 -37.86 13.55
N GLN A 292 -3.53 -38.77 12.68
CA GLN A 292 -3.01 -40.13 12.62
C GLN A 292 -1.81 -40.21 11.69
N ALA A 293 -0.92 -41.18 11.86
CA ALA A 293 0.27 -41.35 11.02
C ALA A 293 -0.07 -41.53 9.52
N SER A 294 -1.26 -42.07 9.20
CA SER A 294 -1.75 -42.23 7.83
C SER A 294 -2.45 -41.00 7.28
N ASP A 295 -2.69 -39.96 8.08
CA ASP A 295 -3.50 -38.83 7.65
C ASP A 295 -2.85 -38.07 6.49
N SER A 296 -3.72 -37.53 5.64
CA SER A 296 -3.43 -36.64 4.53
C SER A 296 -4.43 -35.49 4.60
N CYS A 297 -4.20 -34.39 3.91
CA CYS A 297 -5.21 -33.31 3.93
C CYS A 297 -6.56 -33.73 3.35
N ILE A 298 -6.60 -34.75 2.47
CA ILE A 298 -7.85 -35.31 1.97
C ILE A 298 -8.58 -36.10 3.08
N SER A 299 -7.87 -36.89 3.89
CA SER A 299 -8.51 -37.63 4.99
C SER A 299 -8.97 -36.71 6.13
N VAL A 300 -8.20 -35.66 6.40
CA VAL A 300 -8.60 -34.63 7.37
C VAL A 300 -9.80 -33.83 6.86
N PHE A 301 -9.81 -33.44 5.57
CA PHE A 301 -11.00 -32.85 4.94
C PHE A 301 -12.22 -33.78 5.04
N ALA A 302 -12.05 -35.07 4.73
CA ALA A 302 -13.15 -36.04 4.81
C ALA A 302 -13.70 -36.19 6.23
N SER A 303 -12.85 -36.04 7.25
CA SER A 303 -13.23 -36.21 8.67
C SER A 303 -13.78 -34.92 9.31
N THR A 304 -13.34 -33.75 8.85
CA THR A 304 -13.61 -32.45 9.49
C THR A 304 -14.45 -31.49 8.63
N GLY A 305 -14.50 -31.72 7.32
CA GLY A 305 -15.10 -30.82 6.33
C GLY A 305 -14.24 -29.61 5.95
N LEU A 306 -13.04 -29.46 6.52
CA LEU A 306 -12.18 -28.29 6.30
C LEU A 306 -11.28 -28.45 5.08
N ARG A 307 -11.33 -27.49 4.14
CA ARG A 307 -10.46 -27.52 2.96
C ARG A 307 -9.01 -27.24 3.40
N PRO A 308 -7.99 -27.66 2.62
CA PRO A 308 -6.59 -27.42 2.94
C PRO A 308 -6.24 -25.95 3.29
N ALA A 309 -6.84 -24.99 2.58
CA ALA A 309 -6.67 -23.57 2.86
C ALA A 309 -7.26 -23.16 4.22
N ASP A 310 -8.43 -23.68 4.59
CA ASP A 310 -9.07 -23.39 5.88
C ASP A 310 -8.27 -24.03 7.04
N LEU A 311 -7.70 -25.22 6.81
CA LEU A 311 -6.78 -25.89 7.75
C LEU A 311 -5.50 -25.10 7.98
N SER A 312 -4.90 -24.58 6.90
CA SER A 312 -3.69 -23.74 6.95
C SER A 312 -3.99 -22.42 7.65
N PHE A 313 -5.16 -21.83 7.43
CA PHE A 313 -5.58 -20.61 8.13
C PHE A 313 -5.68 -20.82 9.65
N LEU A 314 -6.22 -21.96 10.09
CA LEU A 314 -6.33 -22.30 11.51
C LEU A 314 -5.01 -22.75 12.14
N ASN A 315 -4.07 -23.24 11.32
CA ASN A 315 -2.79 -23.78 11.74
C ASN A 315 -1.70 -23.29 10.76
N PRO A 316 -1.21 -22.04 10.89
CA PRO A 316 -0.39 -21.37 9.86
C PRO A 316 0.92 -22.06 9.48
N TRP A 317 1.39 -23.00 10.31
CA TRP A 317 2.55 -23.82 10.01
C TRP A 317 2.26 -24.88 8.93
N ILE A 318 0.99 -25.23 8.66
CA ILE A 318 0.61 -26.18 7.61
C ILE A 318 0.69 -25.47 6.25
N HIS A 319 1.44 -26.06 5.31
CA HIS A 319 1.53 -25.54 3.96
C HIS A 319 0.17 -25.61 3.24
N GLN A 320 -0.05 -24.76 2.25
CA GLN A 320 -1.33 -24.64 1.52
C GLN A 320 -1.84 -25.98 0.92
N LEU A 321 -0.93 -26.88 0.57
CA LEU A 321 -1.22 -28.24 0.07
C LEU A 321 -1.02 -29.35 1.13
N CYS A 322 -0.72 -28.96 2.37
CA CYS A 322 -0.45 -29.80 3.54
C CYS A 322 0.67 -30.83 3.37
N GLY A 323 1.63 -30.56 2.49
CA GLY A 323 2.76 -31.47 2.23
C GLY A 323 3.63 -31.74 3.46
N ASN A 324 3.60 -30.84 4.44
CA ASN A 324 4.39 -30.92 5.67
C ASN A 324 3.63 -31.51 6.87
N ILE A 325 2.34 -31.88 6.73
CA ILE A 325 1.50 -32.27 7.87
C ILE A 325 1.98 -33.55 8.56
N ARG A 326 2.71 -34.42 7.84
CA ARG A 326 3.30 -35.66 8.40
C ARG A 326 4.67 -35.42 9.01
N SER A 327 5.56 -34.77 8.26
CA SER A 327 6.94 -34.52 8.71
C SER A 327 6.99 -33.60 9.92
N ALA A 328 6.03 -32.68 10.06
CA ALA A 328 5.97 -31.77 11.20
C ALA A 328 5.45 -32.42 12.50
N GLN A 329 4.81 -33.59 12.45
CA GLN A 329 4.24 -34.22 13.67
C GLN A 329 5.30 -34.58 14.69
N GLU A 330 6.50 -34.94 14.23
CA GLU A 330 7.61 -35.32 15.10
C GLU A 330 8.12 -34.14 15.93
N THR A 331 8.12 -32.93 15.35
CA THR A 331 8.67 -31.73 15.98
C THR A 331 7.60 -30.88 16.68
N LEU A 332 6.44 -30.70 16.04
CA LEU A 332 5.39 -29.77 16.50
C LEU A 332 4.23 -30.47 17.22
N GLY A 333 4.20 -31.81 17.22
CA GLY A 333 3.11 -32.63 17.73
C GLY A 333 1.97 -32.86 16.71
N SER A 334 0.96 -33.62 17.12
CA SER A 334 -0.10 -34.17 16.27
C SER A 334 -1.48 -33.55 16.46
N VAL A 335 -1.65 -32.59 17.38
CA VAL A 335 -2.96 -31.98 17.68
C VAL A 335 -3.11 -30.63 16.98
N ILE A 336 -4.11 -30.53 16.11
CA ILE A 336 -4.40 -29.33 15.33
C ILE A 336 -5.75 -28.72 15.69
N CYS A 337 -5.91 -27.42 15.45
CA CYS A 337 -7.19 -26.74 15.57
C CYS A 337 -8.04 -26.96 14.31
N VAL A 338 -9.30 -27.36 14.51
CA VAL A 338 -10.33 -27.49 13.44
C VAL A 338 -11.48 -26.49 13.61
N THR A 339 -11.30 -25.55 14.53
CA THR A 339 -12.08 -24.33 14.67
C THR A 339 -11.13 -23.21 15.04
N THR A 340 -11.56 -21.97 14.87
CA THR A 340 -10.79 -20.80 15.30
C THR A 340 -10.40 -20.92 16.77
N PRO A 341 -9.10 -20.84 17.12
CA PRO A 341 -8.66 -20.65 18.50
C PRO A 341 -9.35 -19.44 19.12
N GLY A 342 -9.96 -19.62 20.29
CA GLY A 342 -10.87 -18.67 20.94
C GLY A 342 -12.36 -18.92 20.65
N GLY A 343 -12.69 -19.91 19.80
CA GLY A 343 -14.05 -20.26 19.41
C GLY A 343 -14.61 -19.42 18.25
N LYS A 344 -15.84 -19.74 17.84
CA LYS A 344 -16.67 -18.77 17.08
C LYS A 344 -17.18 -17.77 18.11
N TYR A 345 -16.91 -16.50 17.87
CA TYR A 345 -17.61 -15.44 18.60
C TYR A 345 -19.11 -15.53 18.27
N GLU A 346 -19.92 -16.07 19.18
CA GLU A 346 -21.38 -16.06 19.07
C GLU A 346 -21.91 -14.77 19.68
N HIS A 347 -22.48 -13.93 18.84
CA HIS A 347 -23.11 -12.68 19.24
C HIS A 347 -24.60 -12.92 19.46
N ASP A 348 -25.02 -12.99 20.74
CA ASP A 348 -26.44 -12.88 21.10
C ASP A 348 -26.86 -11.42 20.91
N VAL A 349 -27.50 -11.15 19.77
CA VAL A 349 -27.99 -9.83 19.38
C VAL A 349 -29.19 -9.46 20.24
N ASN A 350 -28.95 -8.84 21.40
CA ASN A 350 -30.01 -8.15 22.13
C ASN A 350 -29.55 -6.92 22.92
N ASN A 351 -28.32 -6.44 22.70
CA ASN A 351 -27.94 -5.15 23.25
C ASN A 351 -27.30 -4.27 22.18
N THR A 352 -27.71 -3.00 22.19
CA THR A 352 -27.47 -1.95 21.18
C THR A 352 -26.02 -1.51 21.00
N SER A 353 -25.04 -2.30 21.45
CA SER A 353 -23.61 -2.03 21.27
C SER A 353 -23.08 -2.89 20.12
N SER A 354 -22.76 -2.25 18.99
CA SER A 354 -21.95 -2.85 17.95
C SER A 354 -20.54 -3.13 18.51
N ASP A 355 -20.29 -4.37 18.93
CA ASP A 355 -19.03 -4.84 19.50
C ASP A 355 -18.02 -5.21 18.38
N PRO A 356 -16.69 -5.20 18.60
CA PRO A 356 -15.68 -4.57 17.76
C PRO A 356 -14.81 -5.61 17.02
N ALA A 357 -15.19 -6.89 17.06
CA ALA A 357 -14.22 -7.98 17.13
C ALA A 357 -13.78 -8.61 15.79
N TYR A 358 -14.28 -8.14 14.64
CA TYR A 358 -13.82 -8.63 13.31
C TYR A 358 -13.60 -7.54 12.28
N SER A 359 -13.81 -6.28 12.65
CA SER A 359 -13.52 -5.18 11.77
C SER A 359 -13.01 -4.03 12.60
N GLU A 360 -11.94 -3.40 12.12
CA GLU A 360 -11.51 -2.10 12.63
C GLU A 360 -12.61 -1.03 12.39
N TYR A 361 -13.59 -1.35 11.55
CA TYR A 361 -14.78 -0.54 11.31
C TYR A 361 -15.97 -0.95 12.16
N ALA A 362 -16.91 -0.04 12.38
CA ALA A 362 -18.24 -0.35 12.89
C ALA A 362 -19.27 -0.41 11.74
N ASP A 363 -20.32 -1.22 11.90
CA ASP A 363 -21.36 -1.38 10.88
C ASP A 363 -22.32 -0.18 10.79
N LYS A 364 -22.53 0.50 11.92
CA LYS A 364 -23.47 1.63 12.04
C LYS A 364 -22.89 2.74 12.89
N VAL A 365 -23.35 3.96 12.64
CA VAL A 365 -23.01 5.13 13.45
C VAL A 365 -23.79 5.04 14.76
N VAL A 366 -23.10 5.34 15.86
CA VAL A 366 -23.64 5.39 17.22
C VAL A 366 -23.29 6.77 17.80
N ALA A 367 -24.23 7.41 18.48
CA ALA A 367 -23.97 8.70 19.13
C ALA A 367 -22.89 8.57 20.22
N PRO A 368 -22.02 9.57 20.41
CA PRO A 368 -21.04 9.55 21.49
C PRO A 368 -21.72 9.47 22.87
N PRO A 369 -21.03 8.95 23.90
CA PRO A 369 -21.57 8.88 25.26
C PRO A 369 -22.12 10.23 25.73
N LYS A 370 -23.25 10.22 26.44
CA LYS A 370 -23.92 11.45 26.88
C LYS A 370 -22.98 12.26 27.78
N GLY A 371 -22.65 13.49 27.35
CA GLY A 371 -21.72 14.38 28.07
C GLY A 371 -20.24 14.21 27.68
N ALA A 372 -19.93 13.36 26.70
CA ALA A 372 -18.58 13.21 26.15
C ALA A 372 -18.06 14.53 25.55
N SER A 373 -16.80 14.84 25.85
CA SER A 373 -16.07 15.96 25.23
C SER A 373 -15.20 15.40 24.11
N LEU A 374 -15.66 15.49 22.86
CA LEU A 374 -14.91 14.97 21.72
C LEU A 374 -13.53 15.63 21.60
N ALA A 375 -12.54 14.83 21.18
CA ALA A 375 -11.24 15.33 20.77
C ALA A 375 -11.35 16.12 19.46
N GLU A 376 -10.41 17.03 19.22
CA GLU A 376 -10.46 17.90 18.04
C GLU A 376 -10.38 17.06 16.77
N LYS A 377 -11.24 17.37 15.78
CA LYS A 377 -11.31 16.72 14.45
C LYS A 377 -11.69 15.23 14.45
N THR A 378 -12.08 14.64 15.58
CA THR A 378 -12.59 13.27 15.60
C THR A 378 -13.85 13.11 14.75
N THR A 379 -13.91 12.05 13.95
CA THR A 379 -15.07 11.74 13.09
C THR A 379 -16.31 11.40 13.90
N GLU A 380 -17.46 11.97 13.51
CA GLU A 380 -18.76 11.62 14.09
C GLU A 380 -19.40 10.38 13.47
N LYS A 381 -18.89 9.93 12.32
CA LYS A 381 -19.33 8.69 11.65
C LYS A 381 -18.73 7.45 12.32
N CYS A 382 -18.85 7.40 13.64
CA CYS A 382 -18.24 6.41 14.50
C CYS A 382 -19.28 5.49 15.12
N GLY A 383 -19.00 4.19 15.22
CA GLY A 383 -19.86 3.25 15.93
C GLY A 383 -19.35 2.88 17.33
N ARG A 384 -18.10 3.23 17.67
CA ARG A 384 -17.46 2.89 18.94
C ARG A 384 -16.60 4.03 19.46
N TRP A 385 -16.84 4.42 20.70
CA TRP A 385 -16.22 5.58 21.33
C TRP A 385 -15.40 5.17 22.55
N TYR A 386 -14.27 5.82 22.76
CA TYR A 386 -13.44 5.63 23.95
C TYR A 386 -13.07 6.97 24.56
N THR A 387 -13.19 7.09 25.90
CA THR A 387 -12.77 8.29 26.62
C THR A 387 -11.48 7.99 27.35
N VAL A 388 -10.43 8.70 26.95
CA VAL A 388 -9.07 8.50 27.48
C VAL A 388 -9.04 8.80 28.97
N GLN A 389 -8.41 7.91 29.73
CA GLN A 389 -8.10 8.05 31.15
C GLN A 389 -6.65 8.52 31.34
N GLU A 390 -6.36 9.06 32.52
CA GLU A 390 -4.99 9.43 32.86
C GLU A 390 -4.08 8.19 32.90
N GLY A 391 -2.98 8.23 32.14
CA GLY A 391 -2.02 7.13 32.06
C GLY A 391 -2.31 6.10 30.95
N ASP A 392 -3.34 6.30 30.13
CA ASP A 392 -3.60 5.43 28.98
C ASP A 392 -2.41 5.41 28.00
N ASN A 393 -2.13 4.21 27.48
CA ASN A 393 -1.13 3.98 26.46
C ASN A 393 -1.84 3.72 25.12
N CYS A 394 -1.41 4.41 24.06
CA CYS A 394 -2.05 4.27 22.75
C CYS A 394 -2.05 2.82 22.24
N ALA A 395 -0.96 2.06 22.39
CA ALA A 395 -0.93 0.67 21.97
C ALA A 395 -1.98 -0.19 22.69
N VAL A 396 -2.19 0.05 23.99
CA VAL A 396 -3.20 -0.66 24.79
C VAL A 396 -4.61 -0.31 24.31
N VAL A 397 -4.90 0.97 24.09
CA VAL A 397 -6.21 1.44 23.61
C VAL A 397 -6.51 0.86 22.22
N LEU A 398 -5.55 0.90 21.31
CA LEU A 398 -5.69 0.38 19.95
C LEU A 398 -5.92 -1.13 19.91
N VAL A 399 -5.16 -1.89 20.71
CA VAL A 399 -5.31 -3.34 20.82
C VAL A 399 -6.65 -3.68 21.45
N GLN A 400 -7.04 -3.00 22.53
CA GLN A 400 -8.32 -3.22 23.22
C GLN A 400 -9.53 -2.97 22.30
N HIS A 401 -9.40 -2.03 21.36
CA HIS A 401 -10.49 -1.68 20.45
C HIS A 401 -10.34 -2.21 19.02
N HIS A 402 -9.34 -3.06 18.77
CA HIS A 402 -9.11 -3.68 17.47
C HIS A 402 -9.05 -2.66 16.32
N ILE A 403 -8.31 -1.57 16.49
CA ILE A 403 -8.15 -0.53 15.48
C ILE A 403 -6.67 -0.24 15.26
N SER A 404 -6.23 -0.26 14.00
CA SER A 404 -4.84 0.03 13.64
C SER A 404 -4.51 1.52 13.80
N VAL A 405 -3.23 1.80 14.01
CA VAL A 405 -2.69 3.17 14.11
C VAL A 405 -3.12 4.03 12.90
N PRO A 406 -3.01 3.59 11.64
CA PRO A 406 -3.45 4.40 10.50
C PRO A 406 -4.94 4.72 10.52
N LEU A 407 -5.80 3.75 10.86
CA LEU A 407 -7.25 3.97 10.90
C LEU A 407 -7.65 4.87 12.07
N PHE A 408 -7.01 4.69 13.23
CA PHE A 408 -7.28 5.51 14.41
C PHE A 408 -6.92 6.98 14.17
N ILE A 409 -5.79 7.27 13.53
CA ILE A 409 -5.37 8.64 13.19
C ILE A 409 -6.27 9.24 12.11
N ALA A 410 -6.67 8.44 11.11
CA ALA A 410 -7.63 8.89 10.12
C ALA A 410 -8.99 9.26 10.76
N ALA A 411 -9.43 8.48 11.75
CA ALA A 411 -10.64 8.76 12.53
C ALA A 411 -10.46 9.92 13.54
N ASN A 412 -9.24 10.20 13.97
CA ASN A 412 -8.91 11.18 15.02
C ASN A 412 -7.65 12.00 14.67
N PRO A 413 -7.74 12.98 13.75
CA PRO A 413 -6.58 13.72 13.24
C PRO A 413 -5.86 14.63 14.24
N SER A 414 -6.35 14.76 15.47
CA SER A 414 -5.61 15.40 16.58
C SER A 414 -4.51 14.51 17.15
N VAL A 415 -4.45 13.24 16.77
CA VAL A 415 -3.44 12.27 17.17
C VAL A 415 -2.48 12.05 16.01
N SER A 416 -1.17 12.14 16.26
CA SER A 416 -0.13 11.85 15.28
C SER A 416 0.39 10.41 15.39
N ARG A 417 1.02 9.92 14.32
CA ARG A 417 1.58 8.56 14.28
C ARG A 417 2.72 8.39 15.30
N ASP A 418 3.59 9.39 15.38
CA ASP A 418 4.84 9.28 16.14
C ASP A 418 4.64 9.61 17.62
N ASN A 419 3.61 10.39 17.96
CA ASN A 419 3.33 10.84 19.32
C ASN A 419 1.98 10.34 19.86
N CYS A 420 1.47 9.21 19.33
CA CYS A 420 0.10 8.75 19.62
C CYS A 420 -0.24 8.74 21.12
N THR A 421 0.62 8.15 21.97
CA THR A 421 0.37 8.09 23.43
C THR A 421 0.32 9.48 24.07
N THR A 422 1.19 10.41 23.68
CA THR A 422 1.23 11.76 24.28
C THR A 422 0.14 12.68 23.72
N ASP A 423 -0.39 12.38 22.53
CA ASP A 423 -1.48 13.13 21.91
C ASP A 423 -2.87 12.72 22.44
N LEU A 424 -2.96 11.61 23.17
CA LEU A 424 -4.17 11.21 23.89
C LEU A 424 -4.36 12.11 25.12
N ILE A 425 -5.37 12.98 25.08
CA ILE A 425 -5.67 13.92 26.17
C ILE A 425 -6.68 13.26 27.14
N PRO A 426 -6.32 13.06 28.43
CA PRO A 426 -7.24 12.53 29.43
C PRO A 426 -8.55 13.32 29.50
N GLY A 427 -9.67 12.61 29.55
CA GLY A 427 -11.01 13.17 29.56
C GLY A 427 -11.59 13.51 28.18
N ARG A 428 -10.80 13.40 27.09
CA ARG A 428 -11.32 13.53 25.71
C ARG A 428 -11.79 12.19 25.15
N THR A 429 -12.83 12.25 24.33
CA THR A 429 -13.44 11.08 23.69
C THR A 429 -13.01 11.00 22.22
N TYR A 430 -12.51 9.83 21.83
CA TYR A 430 -11.99 9.51 20.51
C TYR A 430 -12.83 8.39 19.86
N CYS A 431 -12.83 8.35 18.53
CA CYS A 431 -13.45 7.29 17.77
C CYS A 431 -12.50 6.08 17.67
N VAL A 432 -12.91 4.94 18.21
CA VAL A 432 -12.13 3.69 18.22
C VAL A 432 -12.76 2.59 17.34
N GLY A 433 -13.73 2.97 16.52
CA GLY A 433 -14.41 2.11 15.56
C GLY A 433 -15.20 2.93 14.56
N PRO A 434 -14.53 3.61 13.62
CA PRO A 434 -15.20 4.40 12.60
C PRO A 434 -16.04 3.50 11.68
N THR A 435 -17.11 4.02 11.09
CA THR A 435 -17.80 3.27 10.02
C THR A 435 -17.05 3.39 8.70
N LYS A 436 -17.22 2.46 7.76
CA LYS A 436 -16.60 2.58 6.42
C LYS A 436 -16.98 3.89 5.72
N LYS A 437 -18.21 4.37 5.96
CA LYS A 437 -18.74 5.66 5.50
C LYS A 437 -17.98 6.88 6.03
N ALA A 438 -17.15 6.72 7.07
CA ALA A 438 -16.27 7.76 7.57
C ALA A 438 -15.16 8.12 6.56
N PHE A 439 -14.78 7.18 5.70
CA PHE A 439 -13.69 7.33 4.72
C PHE A 439 -14.07 6.94 3.30
N GLU A 440 -15.32 6.52 3.07
CA GLU A 440 -15.89 6.59 1.73
C GLU A 440 -15.57 8.00 1.21
N PRO A 441 -14.89 8.11 0.05
CA PRO A 441 -14.76 9.38 -0.60
C PRO A 441 -16.18 9.92 -0.68
N GLN A 442 -16.44 11.03 0.00
CA GLN A 442 -17.53 11.84 -0.47
C GLN A 442 -17.02 12.28 -1.83
N THR A 443 -17.40 11.55 -2.88
CA THR A 443 -17.64 12.20 -4.15
C THR A 443 -18.65 13.26 -3.78
N GLU A 444 -18.15 14.45 -3.47
CA GLU A 444 -18.97 15.64 -3.56
C GLU A 444 -19.46 15.59 -4.99
N ILE A 445 -20.69 15.11 -5.14
CA ILE A 445 -21.39 15.13 -6.40
C ILE A 445 -21.36 16.62 -6.73
N PRO A 446 -20.65 17.02 -7.80
CA PRO A 446 -20.49 18.43 -8.08
C PRO A 446 -21.88 19.06 -8.16
N PRO A 447 -22.01 20.35 -7.86
CA PRO A 447 -23.28 21.02 -8.07
C PRO A 447 -23.80 20.71 -9.49
N HIS A 448 -25.11 20.58 -9.61
CA HIS A 448 -25.76 20.51 -10.91
C HIS A 448 -26.45 21.83 -11.19
N TRP A 449 -26.49 22.19 -12.46
CA TRP A 449 -27.17 23.38 -12.94
C TRP A 449 -28.31 22.97 -13.86
N ARG A 450 -29.49 23.54 -13.59
CA ARG A 450 -30.69 23.36 -14.42
C ARG A 450 -30.60 24.27 -15.63
N PHE A 451 -30.67 23.70 -16.83
CA PHE A 451 -30.63 24.43 -18.10
C PHE A 451 -32.01 24.54 -18.78
N GLY A 452 -33.01 23.85 -18.24
CA GLY A 452 -34.42 24.04 -18.56
C GLY A 452 -35.04 22.87 -19.32
N CYS A 453 -36.29 23.08 -19.74
CA CYS A 453 -37.09 22.06 -20.39
C CYS A 453 -36.91 22.04 -21.93
N TYR A 454 -36.67 20.86 -22.51
CA TYR A 454 -36.44 20.66 -23.94
C TYR A 454 -37.43 19.64 -24.54
N ALA A 455 -37.85 19.85 -25.79
CA ALA A 455 -38.72 18.91 -26.50
C ALA A 455 -38.00 17.58 -26.79
N ARG A 456 -38.64 16.43 -26.52
CA ARG A 456 -38.06 15.10 -26.85
C ARG A 456 -37.89 14.91 -28.35
N GLU A 457 -38.86 15.36 -29.15
CA GLU A 457 -38.91 15.19 -30.61
C GLU A 457 -39.11 16.55 -31.30
N ALA A 458 -38.03 17.13 -31.84
CA ALA A 458 -38.12 18.32 -32.68
C ALA A 458 -38.19 17.91 -34.16
N ASP A 459 -39.41 17.70 -34.68
CA ASP A 459 -39.84 17.61 -36.09
C ASP A 459 -38.85 17.01 -37.13
N THR A 460 -38.01 16.05 -36.74
CA THR A 460 -37.02 15.40 -37.62
C THR A 460 -36.85 13.94 -37.26
N THR A 461 -36.65 13.13 -38.30
CA THR A 461 -36.85 11.68 -38.34
C THR A 461 -35.92 10.81 -37.50
N ASN A 462 -35.01 11.35 -36.66
CA ASN A 462 -34.22 10.56 -35.68
C ASN A 462 -33.22 11.37 -34.82
N ARG A 463 -33.59 12.46 -34.15
CA ARG A 463 -32.63 13.18 -33.28
C ARG A 463 -33.21 13.53 -31.92
N VAL A 464 -32.67 12.88 -30.88
CA VAL A 464 -33.01 13.09 -29.46
C VAL A 464 -32.06 14.14 -28.88
N VAL A 465 -32.56 15.00 -27.99
CA VAL A 465 -31.81 16.08 -27.28
C VAL A 465 -30.51 15.58 -26.64
N LEU A 466 -30.50 14.32 -26.18
CA LEU A 466 -29.37 13.56 -25.62
C LEU A 466 -29.43 12.14 -26.22
N THR A 467 -28.29 11.55 -26.58
CA THR A 467 -28.26 10.35 -27.47
C THR A 467 -27.87 9.02 -26.85
N LEU A 468 -27.18 8.97 -25.70
CA LEU A 468 -26.68 7.71 -25.16
C LEU A 468 -27.76 7.02 -24.32
N ASP A 469 -28.04 5.77 -24.73
CA ASP A 469 -29.02 4.79 -24.24
C ASP A 469 -29.98 5.26 -23.15
N GLU A 470 -31.27 5.24 -23.48
CA GLU A 470 -32.36 5.32 -22.51
C GLU A 470 -32.21 4.13 -21.54
N VAL A 471 -31.49 4.34 -20.44
CA VAL A 471 -31.43 3.36 -19.37
C VAL A 471 -32.73 3.48 -18.61
N PHE A 472 -33.65 2.57 -18.92
CA PHE A 472 -34.83 2.34 -18.12
C PHE A 472 -34.41 1.97 -16.69
N HIS A 473 -34.94 2.70 -15.70
CA HIS A 473 -34.97 2.34 -14.28
C HIS A 473 -33.66 2.47 -13.48
N VAL A 474 -33.26 3.70 -13.15
CA VAL A 474 -32.60 3.93 -11.85
C VAL A 474 -33.72 4.08 -10.81
N GLU A 475 -34.07 3.02 -10.09
CA GLU A 475 -35.04 3.09 -8.99
C GLU A 475 -34.30 3.11 -7.64
N PRO A 476 -34.52 4.13 -6.78
CA PRO A 476 -35.35 5.32 -6.96
C PRO A 476 -34.70 6.42 -7.84
N MET A 477 -35.45 7.04 -8.77
CA MET A 477 -34.95 8.11 -9.66
C MET A 477 -34.94 9.46 -8.95
N SER A 478 -33.87 10.21 -9.13
CA SER A 478 -33.72 11.61 -8.70
C SER A 478 -32.70 12.32 -9.57
N ILE A 479 -32.67 13.67 -9.52
CA ILE A 479 -31.65 14.48 -10.22
C ILE A 479 -30.23 13.99 -9.87
N ILE A 480 -29.96 13.76 -8.58
CA ILE A 480 -28.66 13.30 -8.08
C ILE A 480 -28.33 11.87 -8.54
N ALA A 481 -29.33 10.99 -8.62
CA ALA A 481 -29.13 9.63 -9.10
C ALA A 481 -28.76 9.61 -10.59
N CYS A 482 -29.45 10.39 -11.41
CA CYS A 482 -29.13 10.51 -12.84
C CYS A 482 -27.77 11.18 -13.06
N GLN A 483 -27.47 12.26 -12.31
CA GLN A 483 -26.17 12.93 -12.33
C GLN A 483 -25.02 11.96 -12.01
N SER A 484 -25.16 11.18 -10.94
CA SER A 484 -24.14 10.20 -10.52
C SER A 484 -23.91 9.14 -11.59
N TYR A 485 -24.99 8.66 -12.21
CA TYR A 485 -24.91 7.69 -13.28
C TYR A 485 -24.17 8.26 -14.50
N CYS A 486 -24.54 9.45 -14.99
CA CYS A 486 -23.90 10.06 -16.15
C CYS A 486 -22.42 10.40 -15.88
N LEU A 487 -22.08 10.88 -14.69
CA LEU A 487 -20.70 11.12 -14.27
C LEU A 487 -19.87 9.82 -14.24
N SER A 488 -20.46 8.69 -13.84
CA SER A 488 -19.77 7.39 -13.90
C SER A 488 -19.37 6.98 -15.33
N GLN A 489 -20.09 7.50 -16.32
CA GLN A 489 -19.81 7.30 -17.75
C GLN A 489 -18.97 8.45 -18.35
N SER A 490 -18.45 9.37 -17.52
CA SER A 490 -17.76 10.59 -17.97
C SER A 490 -18.59 11.49 -18.89
N LEU A 491 -19.91 11.52 -18.68
CA LEU A 491 -20.88 12.35 -19.39
C LEU A 491 -21.36 13.48 -18.47
N TYR A 492 -21.23 14.72 -18.94
CA TYR A 492 -21.42 15.93 -18.11
C TYR A 492 -22.75 16.65 -18.37
N ALA A 493 -23.47 16.27 -19.42
CA ALA A 493 -24.84 16.70 -19.71
C ALA A 493 -25.78 15.53 -19.43
N PHE A 494 -26.90 15.80 -18.75
CA PHE A 494 -27.87 14.77 -18.43
C PHE A 494 -29.29 15.32 -18.44
N GLY A 495 -30.27 14.45 -18.62
CA GLY A 495 -31.67 14.81 -18.71
C GLY A 495 -32.54 13.81 -17.99
N LEU A 496 -33.66 14.29 -17.45
CA LEU A 496 -34.66 13.44 -16.82
C LEU A 496 -35.97 13.52 -17.58
N GLN A 497 -36.65 12.38 -17.69
CA GLN A 497 -37.90 12.26 -18.43
C GLN A 497 -38.86 11.27 -17.75
N ASN A 498 -40.17 11.48 -17.93
CA ASN A 498 -41.25 10.58 -17.49
C ASN A 498 -41.28 10.25 -15.98
N GLY A 499 -40.47 10.92 -15.16
CA GLY A 499 -40.34 10.62 -13.73
C GLY A 499 -39.35 9.50 -13.39
N ASP A 500 -38.94 8.68 -14.36
CA ASP A 500 -38.16 7.45 -14.15
C ASP A 500 -37.05 7.18 -15.18
N SER A 501 -36.93 8.00 -16.22
CA SER A 501 -35.88 7.89 -17.24
C SER A 501 -34.75 8.88 -17.00
N CYS A 502 -33.51 8.41 -17.20
CA CYS A 502 -32.29 9.21 -17.20
C CYS A 502 -31.62 9.11 -18.58
N LEU A 503 -31.25 10.25 -19.13
CA LEU A 503 -30.53 10.36 -20.40
C LEU A 503 -29.18 11.03 -20.16
N CYS A 504 -28.11 10.52 -20.76
CA CYS A 504 -26.76 11.07 -20.61
C CYS A 504 -26.18 11.47 -21.96
N ASP A 505 -25.39 12.54 -22.00
CA ASP A 505 -24.57 12.89 -23.16
C ASP A 505 -23.34 13.71 -22.73
N SER A 506 -22.38 13.86 -23.64
CA SER A 506 -21.23 14.73 -23.46
C SER A 506 -21.57 16.20 -23.68
N ARG A 507 -22.67 16.48 -24.38
CA ARG A 507 -23.11 17.81 -24.82
C ARG A 507 -24.59 17.80 -25.20
N LEU A 508 -25.24 18.96 -25.13
CA LEU A 508 -26.56 19.19 -25.72
C LEU A 508 -26.46 19.07 -27.24
N ARG A 509 -27.31 18.26 -27.87
CA ARG A 509 -27.25 18.02 -29.33
C ARG A 509 -27.66 19.23 -30.16
N MET A 510 -27.16 19.29 -31.40
CA MET A 510 -27.67 20.24 -32.39
C MET A 510 -29.18 20.05 -32.56
N ASP A 511 -29.86 21.13 -32.94
CA ASP A 511 -31.31 21.21 -33.12
C ASP A 511 -32.15 21.16 -31.84
N SER A 512 -31.56 20.91 -30.67
CA SER A 512 -32.27 20.93 -29.38
C SER A 512 -33.14 22.18 -29.23
N GLU A 513 -34.42 21.97 -28.92
CA GLU A 513 -35.42 23.02 -28.80
C GLU A 513 -35.84 23.19 -27.35
N ARG A 514 -35.62 24.39 -26.81
CA ARG A 514 -36.08 24.75 -25.47
C ARG A 514 -37.55 25.13 -25.52
N ILE A 515 -38.37 24.44 -24.73
CA ILE A 515 -39.82 24.67 -24.61
C ILE A 515 -40.15 25.33 -23.27
N ASP A 516 -41.43 25.63 -23.05
CA ASP A 516 -41.87 26.18 -21.76
C ASP A 516 -41.61 25.19 -20.63
N ASP A 517 -41.06 25.68 -19.51
CA ASP A 517 -40.73 24.88 -18.33
C ASP A 517 -41.97 24.16 -17.76
N SER A 518 -43.20 24.65 -18.04
CA SER A 518 -44.45 23.99 -17.66
C SER A 518 -44.65 22.59 -18.27
N ASN A 519 -43.90 22.26 -19.32
CA ASN A 519 -43.95 20.93 -19.94
C ASN A 519 -43.11 19.89 -19.17
N CYS A 520 -42.17 20.32 -18.33
CA CYS A 520 -41.39 19.46 -17.45
C CYS A 520 -42.04 19.39 -16.06
N ASN A 521 -43.25 18.84 -16.01
CA ASN A 521 -44.14 18.86 -14.85
C ASN A 521 -44.31 17.50 -14.15
N MET A 522 -43.52 16.48 -14.52
CA MET A 522 -43.57 15.17 -13.89
C MET A 522 -42.57 15.09 -12.75
N HIS A 523 -43.00 14.56 -11.61
CA HIS A 523 -42.13 14.37 -10.45
C HIS A 523 -41.32 13.07 -10.54
N CYS A 524 -40.16 13.05 -9.91
CA CYS A 524 -39.33 11.85 -9.84
C CYS A 524 -39.98 10.74 -9.00
N ASN A 525 -39.94 9.49 -9.44
CA ASN A 525 -40.50 8.35 -8.69
C ASN A 525 -39.78 8.11 -7.34
N GLY A 526 -38.51 8.54 -7.23
CA GLY A 526 -37.67 8.43 -6.04
C GLY A 526 -37.62 9.67 -5.16
N ASN A 527 -38.13 10.81 -5.64
CA ASN A 527 -38.17 12.07 -4.92
C ASN A 527 -39.31 12.96 -5.43
N THR A 528 -40.36 13.13 -4.63
CA THR A 528 -41.55 13.89 -5.01
C THR A 528 -41.37 15.40 -5.01
N THR A 529 -40.25 15.95 -4.54
CA THR A 529 -40.01 17.42 -4.56
C THR A 529 -39.41 17.92 -5.87
N ASN A 530 -38.72 17.06 -6.61
CA ASN A 530 -37.98 17.46 -7.82
C ASN A 530 -38.76 17.07 -9.08
N VAL A 531 -38.64 17.88 -10.12
CA VAL A 531 -39.17 17.56 -11.45
C VAL A 531 -38.17 16.69 -12.22
N CYS A 532 -38.69 15.66 -12.88
CA CYS A 532 -37.97 14.67 -13.67
C CYS A 532 -38.52 14.67 -15.11
N GLY A 533 -38.55 15.86 -15.73
CA GLY A 533 -39.03 16.05 -17.10
C GLY A 533 -40.55 16.01 -17.23
N GLY A 534 -41.01 15.60 -18.41
CA GLY A 534 -42.42 15.46 -18.76
C GLY A 534 -42.63 14.36 -19.79
N LYS A 535 -43.87 14.19 -20.26
CA LYS A 535 -44.22 13.12 -21.21
C LYS A 535 -43.40 13.19 -22.50
N ASP A 536 -43.40 14.37 -23.13
CA ASP A 536 -42.72 14.66 -24.39
C ASP A 536 -41.60 15.71 -24.19
N ALA A 537 -41.08 15.79 -22.96
CA ALA A 537 -40.19 16.84 -22.52
C ALA A 537 -39.07 16.29 -21.61
N ILE A 538 -37.85 16.77 -21.83
CA ILE A 538 -36.66 16.40 -21.07
C ILE A 538 -36.23 17.61 -20.26
N GLU A 539 -36.13 17.46 -18.94
CA GLU A 539 -35.51 18.47 -18.09
C GLU A 539 -34.00 18.27 -18.13
N VAL A 540 -33.27 19.24 -18.67
CA VAL A 540 -31.81 19.12 -18.92
C VAL A 540 -31.01 19.82 -17.82
N PHE A 541 -29.98 19.11 -17.38
CA PHE A 541 -29.01 19.55 -16.39
C PHE A 541 -27.58 19.36 -16.89
N GLY A 542 -26.64 20.03 -16.24
CA GLY A 542 -25.20 19.79 -16.43
C GLY A 542 -24.44 19.83 -15.12
N CYS A 543 -23.26 19.22 -15.12
CA CYS A 543 -22.34 19.17 -13.98
C CYS A 543 -21.36 20.34 -13.96
N GLU A 544 -21.54 21.33 -14.84
CA GLU A 544 -20.76 22.57 -14.94
C GLU A 544 -21.76 23.73 -15.11
N GLU A 545 -21.38 24.96 -14.71
CA GLU A 545 -22.19 26.18 -14.91
C GLU A 545 -22.49 26.46 -16.39
N LEU A 546 -21.62 25.97 -17.29
CA LEU A 546 -21.76 26.12 -18.73
C LEU A 546 -22.12 24.77 -19.34
N LEU A 547 -23.33 24.68 -19.91
CA LEU A 547 -23.72 23.49 -20.67
C LEU A 547 -22.96 23.46 -21.99
N ARG A 548 -22.21 22.38 -22.24
CA ARG A 548 -21.56 22.15 -23.52
C ARG A 548 -22.63 21.87 -24.58
N VAL A 549 -22.56 22.58 -25.70
CA VAL A 549 -23.51 22.43 -26.81
C VAL A 549 -22.77 21.95 -28.07
N GLU A 550 -23.40 21.09 -28.84
CA GLU A 550 -22.93 20.69 -30.15
C GLU A 550 -23.16 21.83 -31.14
N HIS A 551 -22.13 22.15 -31.92
CA HIS A 551 -22.13 23.28 -32.85
C HIS A 551 -21.27 22.96 -34.08
N ALA A 552 -21.49 23.69 -35.16
CA ALA A 552 -20.68 23.62 -36.37
C ALA A 552 -20.22 25.00 -36.81
N SER A 553 -18.96 25.11 -37.25
CA SER A 553 -18.44 26.33 -37.87
C SER A 553 -19.02 26.50 -39.28
N LEU A 554 -19.64 27.65 -39.54
CA LEU A 554 -20.05 28.09 -40.87
C LEU A 554 -18.92 28.80 -41.62
N GLY A 555 -17.83 29.12 -40.92
CA GLY A 555 -16.59 29.65 -41.46
C GLY A 555 -16.29 31.09 -41.05
N CYS A 556 -15.25 31.65 -41.66
CA CYS A 556 -14.77 33.00 -41.39
C CYS A 556 -15.46 34.05 -42.27
N PHE A 557 -15.85 35.18 -41.70
CA PHE A 557 -16.56 36.27 -42.39
C PHE A 557 -15.92 37.63 -42.10
N ILE A 558 -16.10 38.57 -43.03
CA ILE A 558 -15.64 39.95 -42.89
C ILE A 558 -16.56 40.72 -41.93
N LYS A 559 -15.99 41.26 -40.84
CA LYS A 559 -16.66 42.08 -39.81
C LYS A 559 -15.88 43.40 -39.66
N ASP A 560 -16.27 44.40 -40.45
CA ASP A 560 -15.70 45.76 -40.39
C ASP A 560 -16.65 46.69 -39.61
N ASP A 561 -16.21 47.89 -39.22
CA ASP A 561 -16.94 48.84 -38.34
C ASP A 561 -18.38 49.19 -38.77
N ASN A 562 -18.76 48.93 -40.03
CA ASN A 562 -20.09 49.20 -40.60
C ASN A 562 -20.86 47.93 -41.02
N LYS A 563 -20.34 46.72 -40.75
CA LYS A 563 -20.90 45.45 -41.23
C LYS A 563 -20.84 44.38 -40.15
N GLU A 564 -21.98 44.17 -39.51
CA GLU A 564 -22.21 42.97 -38.70
C GLU A 564 -22.42 41.74 -39.59
N VAL A 565 -22.11 40.57 -39.03
CA VAL A 565 -22.19 39.28 -39.75
C VAL A 565 -23.45 38.50 -39.35
N ILE A 566 -23.88 38.66 -38.10
CA ILE A 566 -25.11 38.08 -37.57
C ILE A 566 -26.00 39.19 -37.00
N ASN A 567 -27.30 39.12 -37.24
CA ASN A 567 -28.28 40.00 -36.64
C ASN A 567 -28.49 39.55 -35.19
N GLY A 568 -28.16 40.42 -34.24
CA GLY A 568 -28.31 40.14 -32.82
C GLY A 568 -29.76 40.12 -32.32
N ILE A 569 -29.93 39.80 -31.04
CA ILE A 569 -31.21 39.63 -30.33
C ILE A 569 -31.42 40.83 -29.39
N THR A 570 -31.83 41.99 -29.90
CA THR A 570 -32.18 43.24 -29.16
C THR A 570 -31.68 43.38 -27.70
N ASP A 571 -30.85 44.41 -27.44
CA ASP A 571 -30.25 44.76 -26.13
C ASP A 571 -29.44 43.61 -25.47
N GLY A 572 -28.16 43.47 -25.85
CA GLY A 572 -27.21 42.58 -25.17
C GLY A 572 -26.48 41.56 -26.04
N ASP A 573 -26.61 41.67 -27.36
CA ASP A 573 -26.14 40.71 -28.37
C ASP A 573 -24.64 40.39 -28.32
N ASN A 574 -23.86 41.33 -27.80
CA ASN A 574 -22.41 41.25 -27.69
C ASN A 574 -21.99 41.05 -26.23
N VAL A 575 -21.45 39.86 -25.95
CA VAL A 575 -20.86 39.49 -24.67
C VAL A 575 -19.34 39.57 -24.80
N SER A 576 -18.74 40.58 -24.18
CA SER A 576 -17.28 40.68 -24.04
C SER A 576 -16.82 40.00 -22.76
N SER A 577 -15.81 39.13 -22.86
CA SER A 577 -15.22 38.44 -21.70
C SER A 577 -13.70 38.43 -21.81
N LYS A 578 -13.01 38.64 -20.67
CA LYS A 578 -11.56 38.49 -20.56
C LYS A 578 -11.10 37.04 -20.74
N GLU A 579 -11.99 36.09 -20.44
CA GLU A 579 -11.80 34.65 -20.63
C GLU A 579 -12.91 34.16 -21.56
N MET A 580 -12.67 34.27 -22.87
CA MET A 580 -13.58 33.80 -23.92
C MET A 580 -12.97 32.59 -24.63
N TRP A 581 -13.82 31.67 -25.07
CA TRP A 581 -13.49 30.52 -25.93
C TRP A 581 -14.78 30.02 -26.60
N VAL A 582 -14.66 29.10 -27.55
CA VAL A 582 -15.77 28.71 -28.45
C VAL A 582 -16.97 28.15 -27.69
N GLU A 583 -16.74 27.17 -26.81
CA GLU A 583 -17.79 26.49 -26.07
C GLU A 583 -18.53 27.43 -25.09
N LYS A 584 -17.85 28.44 -24.52
CA LYS A 584 -18.49 29.44 -23.67
C LYS A 584 -19.46 30.32 -24.45
N CYS A 585 -19.05 30.80 -25.62
CA CYS A 585 -19.91 31.60 -26.48
C CYS A 585 -21.12 30.78 -26.96
N ALA A 586 -20.88 29.53 -27.36
CA ALA A 586 -21.94 28.63 -27.78
C ALA A 586 -22.97 28.38 -26.67
N SER A 587 -22.52 28.11 -25.45
CA SER A 587 -23.40 27.89 -24.29
C SER A 587 -24.26 29.12 -23.98
N ILE A 588 -23.64 30.31 -23.92
CA ILE A 588 -24.35 31.57 -23.66
C ILE A 588 -25.39 31.82 -24.75
N CYS A 589 -24.99 31.77 -26.01
CA CYS A 589 -25.87 32.11 -27.11
C CYS A 589 -27.01 31.11 -27.24
N THR A 590 -26.76 29.81 -27.18
CA THR A 590 -27.80 28.80 -27.38
C THR A 590 -28.68 28.59 -26.15
N VAL A 591 -28.13 28.57 -24.94
CA VAL A 591 -28.88 28.21 -23.73
C VAL A 591 -29.48 29.45 -23.04
N THR A 592 -28.71 30.53 -22.94
CA THR A 592 -29.14 31.75 -22.23
C THR A 592 -29.93 32.68 -23.17
N MET A 593 -29.35 33.00 -24.33
CA MET A 593 -29.94 33.95 -25.28
C MET A 593 -30.92 33.32 -26.28
N LYS A 594 -31.00 31.97 -26.33
CA LYS A 594 -31.87 31.21 -27.26
C LYS A 594 -31.61 31.56 -28.73
N ALA A 595 -30.32 31.69 -29.06
CA ALA A 595 -29.82 32.05 -30.38
C ALA A 595 -29.39 30.82 -31.19
N ASP A 596 -29.73 30.82 -32.49
CA ASP A 596 -29.34 29.77 -33.44
C ASP A 596 -27.90 29.92 -33.96
N PHE A 597 -27.35 31.13 -33.88
CA PHE A 597 -26.02 31.50 -34.34
C PHE A 597 -25.22 32.18 -33.24
N PHE A 598 -23.90 32.00 -33.31
CA PHE A 598 -22.97 32.81 -32.56
C PHE A 598 -21.73 33.09 -33.39
N SER A 599 -21.05 34.19 -33.08
CA SER A 599 -19.78 34.52 -33.72
C SER A 599 -18.74 34.98 -32.70
N LEU A 600 -17.48 34.71 -33.01
CA LEU A 600 -16.35 35.13 -32.19
C LEU A 600 -15.47 36.09 -32.97
N SER A 601 -15.12 37.21 -32.35
CA SER A 601 -14.26 38.23 -32.94
C SER A 601 -13.30 38.83 -31.90
N GLU A 602 -12.16 39.32 -32.39
CA GLU A 602 -11.16 40.06 -31.60
C GLU A 602 -10.68 39.31 -30.33
N GLY A 603 -10.68 37.97 -30.34
CA GLY A 603 -10.21 37.14 -29.22
C GLY A 603 -11.12 37.13 -27.98
N SER A 604 -12.10 38.03 -27.87
CA SER A 604 -12.87 38.26 -26.64
C SER A 604 -14.36 38.58 -26.80
N ILE A 605 -14.80 38.86 -28.03
CA ILE A 605 -16.17 39.28 -28.30
C ILE A 605 -16.95 38.06 -28.81
N CYS A 606 -17.98 37.69 -28.06
CA CYS A 606 -18.99 36.73 -28.45
C CYS A 606 -20.25 37.49 -28.88
N THR A 607 -20.74 37.25 -30.09
CA THR A 607 -22.01 37.81 -30.56
C THR A 607 -23.02 36.69 -30.72
N CYS A 608 -24.25 36.86 -30.22
CA CYS A 608 -25.35 35.92 -30.38
C CYS A 608 -26.36 36.46 -31.39
N GLY A 609 -26.94 35.61 -32.24
CA GLY A 609 -27.92 36.03 -33.23
C GLY A 609 -28.83 34.92 -33.73
N ASN A 610 -29.98 35.31 -34.29
CA ASN A 610 -30.95 34.36 -34.86
C ASN A 610 -30.89 34.28 -36.37
N GLU A 611 -30.23 35.23 -37.02
CA GLU A 611 -30.15 35.29 -38.48
C GLU A 611 -28.76 35.76 -38.92
N MET A 612 -28.29 35.21 -40.03
CA MET A 612 -27.14 35.76 -40.76
C MET A 612 -27.55 37.06 -41.46
N VAL A 613 -26.69 38.08 -41.43
CA VAL A 613 -26.93 39.32 -42.16
C VAL A 613 -26.97 39.03 -43.67
N PRO A 614 -28.00 39.47 -44.41
CA PRO A 614 -28.04 39.32 -45.86
C PRO A 614 -26.81 39.97 -46.52
N GLY A 615 -26.06 39.18 -47.30
CA GLY A 615 -24.83 39.65 -47.97
C GLY A 615 -23.56 39.55 -47.12
N ALA A 616 -23.60 38.88 -45.96
CA ALA A 616 -22.40 38.54 -45.19
C ALA A 616 -21.35 37.85 -46.09
N THR A 617 -20.15 38.42 -46.14
CA THR A 617 -19.10 37.97 -47.07
C THR A 617 -18.17 36.98 -46.38
N LYS A 618 -18.24 35.71 -46.80
CA LYS A 618 -17.35 34.64 -46.34
C LYS A 618 -15.94 34.83 -46.90
N THR A 619 -14.92 34.59 -46.08
CA THR A 619 -13.50 34.67 -46.45
C THR A 619 -12.75 33.39 -46.05
N SER A 620 -11.44 33.35 -46.29
CA SER A 620 -10.57 32.23 -45.91
C SER A 620 -10.52 32.04 -44.40
N MET A 621 -10.59 30.78 -43.95
CA MET A 621 -10.37 30.43 -42.53
C MET A 621 -9.01 30.89 -42.00
N ALA A 622 -8.01 31.04 -42.87
CA ALA A 622 -6.70 31.56 -42.49
C ALA A 622 -6.73 33.02 -41.99
N GLU A 623 -7.80 33.77 -42.27
CA GLU A 623 -7.97 35.15 -41.80
C GLU A 623 -8.62 35.20 -40.41
N CYS A 624 -9.24 34.12 -39.94
CA CYS A 624 -9.71 33.96 -38.57
C CYS A 624 -8.62 33.28 -37.72
N ASN A 625 -7.51 33.99 -37.53
CA ASN A 625 -6.28 33.48 -36.93
C ASN A 625 -5.97 34.06 -35.54
N VAL A 626 -6.89 34.80 -34.93
CA VAL A 626 -6.74 35.33 -33.57
C VAL A 626 -7.22 34.29 -32.58
N GLY A 627 -6.33 33.87 -31.67
CA GLY A 627 -6.66 32.94 -30.60
C GLY A 627 -7.61 33.55 -29.57
N CYS A 628 -8.47 32.72 -28.97
CA CYS A 628 -9.35 33.14 -27.89
C CYS A 628 -8.57 33.49 -26.61
N ASN A 629 -8.94 34.57 -25.92
CA ASN A 629 -8.21 35.04 -24.73
C ASN A 629 -8.21 34.04 -23.56
N GLY A 630 -9.30 33.26 -23.40
CA GLY A 630 -9.39 32.22 -22.36
C GLY A 630 -8.80 30.88 -22.79
N ARG A 631 -8.70 30.63 -24.09
CA ARG A 631 -8.16 29.38 -24.65
C ARG A 631 -7.48 29.65 -26.00
N PRO A 632 -6.17 29.97 -26.00
CA PRO A 632 -5.47 30.41 -27.21
C PRO A 632 -5.39 29.36 -28.33
N SER A 633 -5.69 28.09 -28.05
CA SER A 633 -5.79 27.02 -29.06
C SER A 633 -7.00 27.15 -29.97
N ASP A 634 -8.03 27.87 -29.52
CA ASP A 634 -9.29 28.03 -30.23
C ASP A 634 -9.26 29.31 -31.06
N ALA A 635 -9.87 29.29 -32.24
CA ALA A 635 -9.98 30.48 -33.09
C ALA A 635 -11.15 31.36 -32.63
N CYS A 636 -10.88 32.65 -32.40
CA CYS A 636 -11.85 33.67 -32.03
C CYS A 636 -11.84 34.82 -33.04
N GLY A 637 -12.01 34.45 -34.31
CA GLY A 637 -12.04 35.40 -35.42
C GLY A 637 -10.65 35.92 -35.79
N GLY A 638 -10.59 37.16 -36.26
CA GLY A 638 -9.38 37.81 -36.76
C GLY A 638 -9.53 39.33 -36.79
N LYS A 639 -8.49 40.04 -37.22
CA LYS A 639 -8.58 41.51 -37.33
C LYS A 639 -9.61 41.89 -38.39
N GLY A 640 -10.74 42.46 -37.97
CA GLY A 640 -11.89 42.73 -38.85
C GLY A 640 -12.57 41.46 -39.37
N ARG A 641 -12.48 40.35 -38.63
CA ARG A 641 -13.04 39.04 -38.99
C ARG A 641 -13.78 38.41 -37.83
N ALA A 642 -14.87 37.73 -38.14
CA ALA A 642 -15.60 36.91 -37.19
C ALA A 642 -15.72 35.48 -37.71
N GLU A 643 -15.44 34.50 -36.85
CA GLU A 643 -15.82 33.12 -37.15
C GLU A 643 -17.24 32.89 -36.66
N VAL A 644 -18.10 32.39 -37.55
CA VAL A 644 -19.52 32.17 -37.26
C VAL A 644 -19.78 30.69 -37.12
N TYR A 645 -20.61 30.35 -36.13
CA TYR A 645 -21.03 29.01 -35.80
C TYR A 645 -22.57 28.94 -35.71
N THR A 646 -23.10 27.73 -35.77
CA THR A 646 -24.52 27.44 -35.56
C THR A 646 -24.72 26.19 -34.72
N THR A 647 -25.85 26.12 -34.02
CA THR A 647 -26.34 24.92 -33.33
C THR A 647 -27.53 24.28 -34.03
N LYS A 648 -27.92 24.76 -35.22
CA LYS A 648 -28.98 24.18 -36.05
C LYS A 648 -28.41 23.51 -37.30
N SER A 649 -28.67 22.23 -37.45
CA SER A 649 -28.12 21.41 -38.54
C SER A 649 -28.63 21.81 -39.92
N LYS A 650 -29.82 22.44 -40.01
CA LYS A 650 -30.37 22.95 -41.27
C LYS A 650 -29.47 23.96 -41.98
N TYR A 651 -28.58 24.64 -41.24
CA TYR A 651 -27.60 25.59 -41.80
C TYR A 651 -26.23 24.95 -42.08
N VAL A 652 -26.02 23.71 -41.65
CA VAL A 652 -24.81 22.94 -41.92
C VAL A 652 -25.00 22.23 -43.25
N THR A 653 -24.42 22.77 -44.32
CA THR A 653 -24.43 22.09 -45.62
C THR A 653 -23.76 20.72 -45.49
N SER A 654 -24.50 19.65 -45.78
CA SER A 654 -23.90 18.32 -45.99
C SER A 654 -22.87 18.45 -47.12
N LYS A 655 -21.62 18.11 -46.83
CA LYS A 655 -20.66 17.84 -47.90
C LYS A 655 -21.09 16.63 -48.71
#